data_AF-A0A4R6JY92-F1
#
_entry.id   AF-A0A4R6JY92-F1
#
_cell.length_a   1.000
_cell.length_b   1.000
_cell.length_c   1.000
_cell.angle_alpha   90.00
_cell.angle_beta   90.00
_cell.angle_gamma   90.00
#
_symmetry.space_group_name_H-M   'P 1'
#
loop_
_entity.id
_entity.type
_entity.pdbx_description
1 polymer ?
#
loop_
_entity_poly.entity_id
_entity_poly.type
_entity_poly.pdbx_seq_one_letter_code
_entity_poly.pdbx_strand_id
1 'polypeptide(L)'
;MRPHVSGLLDDHVTAGGSRLRLALTATAVRNRSLEARELMARAALGEHGTLDQLLHAARTGDRRWLRRIRRKVDPGLVAAVAHILGLQELLPTDRDDASALFELVRRACGARALSPANQTLHVQLALIHQGPERARKLMRRYLKIGESARAVLNVDLLAGRRGWASAFAALMPEPGPVVADADGAVVRAGNACSDDTASAGAGAVGGASAGGAFAGGASGGGAPAGDATSPTSSAKPSNCTPAGASSAVGVAVPFDRLTTAAVERVEGAHRVSVVVTAYRPDRGLITAVRSILAQSWSNTEVIIVDDASPPEFEPVLREAVALGDRITLIRMPENSGTYAARNAGLDAAGGEFATFQDSDDWSHPRRIELQVRPLIEDRRLVATTSDGLAVTDELMCTRPGVRSGRFNPSSLMLRRGTVLRTVGYFDRLRKAADSEYIGRIHAAFGAGRVRHLDSLPLALIRLSAGSLSRAEIRPHWMHPARTAYMSAYQRHHQLIAQRRAGAYRPADGSDRPFPAPDHLLGTVRDRAYDVVMVADWRFLESAQRTALDELRALKTAGLRVALLQFDSYRAIHLRRIPLAAAVQDLVNDGTADRIALEDSVSAALVVVRQAGVLHFAASVESGVRARRALIVADRAPVRADGSDHRYDPTTCADVTRRLFGAEPTWVPQDPGVRAALRGVAEVEPDDLPLAPVPGGWVAERTGASAGSPIVGTDLCDAANWPLDAADSLAVCRRLTRADVRVRLADRPAGTCAAPVAATWLAYRTEDVEPRPFLHQLDFYLHFPPREQTEWYSRPAWEAAAVGCVVVMPERYRGLYGDAAVYCTRSEVEALIARYRADPALYAEQSRRARRTMAAECARERFVSRILSSLPASSMSPLLPIS
;
A
#
# COMPACT_ATOMS: atom_id res chain seq x y z
N MET A 1 17.17 -15.65 -27.58
CA MET A 1 16.17 -16.31 -26.71
C MET A 1 16.52 -15.95 -25.28
N ARG A 2 15.64 -15.23 -24.56
CA ARG A 2 15.87 -14.92 -23.13
C ARG A 2 15.85 -16.24 -22.32
N PRO A 3 16.77 -16.47 -21.37
CA PRO A 3 16.72 -17.64 -20.49
C PRO A 3 15.37 -17.70 -19.75
N HIS A 4 14.89 -18.91 -19.45
CA HIS A 4 13.56 -19.19 -18.92
C HIS A 4 13.25 -18.45 -17.60
N VAL A 5 12.44 -17.39 -17.70
CA VAL A 5 11.88 -16.61 -16.56
C VAL A 5 10.55 -17.24 -16.07
N SER A 6 10.34 -18.55 -16.26
CA SER A 6 9.11 -19.24 -15.83
C SER A 6 9.07 -19.44 -14.31
N GLY A 7 10.18 -19.77 -13.65
CA GLY A 7 10.15 -20.22 -12.26
C GLY A 7 9.95 -19.17 -11.16
N LEU A 8 10.08 -17.86 -11.42
CA LEU A 8 10.16 -16.82 -10.36
C LEU A 8 8.95 -16.77 -9.41
N LEU A 9 7.73 -16.92 -9.95
CA LEU A 9 6.50 -17.01 -9.15
C LEU A 9 5.97 -18.42 -9.04
N ASP A 10 6.32 -19.31 -9.96
CA ASP A 10 5.69 -20.62 -10.08
C ASP A 10 5.90 -21.43 -8.79
N ASP A 11 7.11 -21.40 -8.22
CA ASP A 11 7.37 -22.02 -6.92
C ASP A 11 6.49 -21.38 -5.83
N HIS A 12 6.56 -20.04 -5.69
CA HIS A 12 5.86 -19.25 -4.65
C HIS A 12 4.35 -19.40 -4.66
N VAL A 13 3.72 -19.25 -5.82
CA VAL A 13 2.27 -19.35 -6.00
C VAL A 13 1.77 -20.77 -5.82
N THR A 14 2.54 -21.77 -6.27
CA THR A 14 2.18 -23.19 -6.12
C THR A 14 2.13 -23.59 -4.64
N ALA A 15 3.06 -23.11 -3.81
CA ALA A 15 3.08 -23.43 -2.39
C ALA A 15 2.08 -22.64 -1.52
N GLY A 16 1.75 -21.39 -1.88
CA GLY A 16 0.99 -20.48 -1.00
C GLY A 16 -0.55 -20.53 -1.07
N GLY A 17 -1.11 -21.35 -1.95
CA GLY A 17 -2.56 -21.57 -2.05
C GLY A 17 -3.39 -20.31 -2.40
N SER A 18 -4.71 -20.34 -2.13
CA SER A 18 -5.66 -19.30 -2.59
C SER A 18 -5.48 -17.93 -1.92
N ARG A 19 -5.05 -17.90 -0.65
CA ARG A 19 -4.85 -16.65 0.11
C ARG A 19 -3.68 -15.83 -0.43
N LEU A 20 -2.58 -16.48 -0.80
CA LEU A 20 -1.43 -15.82 -1.40
C LEU A 20 -1.81 -15.18 -2.75
N ARG A 21 -2.63 -15.85 -3.56
CA ARG A 21 -3.10 -15.33 -4.86
C ARG A 21 -3.91 -14.04 -4.74
N LEU A 22 -4.78 -13.93 -3.72
CA LEU A 22 -5.51 -12.70 -3.43
C LEU A 22 -4.55 -11.58 -2.99
N ALA A 23 -3.56 -11.91 -2.15
CA ALA A 23 -2.56 -10.97 -1.68
C ALA A 23 -1.68 -10.44 -2.82
N LEU A 24 -1.31 -11.32 -3.77
CA LEU A 24 -0.56 -11.00 -4.99
C LEU A 24 -1.31 -9.97 -5.83
N THR A 25 -2.59 -10.23 -6.09
CA THR A 25 -3.45 -9.31 -6.86
C THR A 25 -3.50 -7.93 -6.21
N ALA A 26 -3.78 -7.87 -4.90
CA ALA A 26 -3.84 -6.61 -4.16
C ALA A 26 -2.49 -5.86 -4.16
N THR A 27 -1.39 -6.59 -4.04
CA THR A 27 -0.03 -6.00 -4.02
C THR A 27 0.39 -5.50 -5.39
N ALA A 28 0.11 -6.24 -6.46
CA ALA A 28 0.35 -5.79 -7.83
C ALA A 28 -0.41 -4.48 -8.12
N VAL A 29 -1.70 -4.40 -7.76
CA VAL A 29 -2.48 -3.15 -7.92
C VAL A 29 -1.88 -2.00 -7.11
N ARG A 30 -1.49 -2.27 -5.85
CA ARG A 30 -0.86 -1.29 -4.95
C ARG A 30 0.48 -0.77 -5.45
N ASN A 31 1.29 -1.61 -6.09
CA ASN A 31 2.63 -1.19 -6.55
C ASN A 31 2.57 -0.49 -7.90
N ARG A 32 1.48 -0.67 -8.67
CA ARG A 32 1.36 -0.14 -10.03
C ARG A 32 2.55 -0.55 -10.91
N SER A 33 2.91 -1.83 -10.83
CA SER A 33 3.98 -2.44 -11.63
C SER A 33 3.41 -3.14 -12.86
N LEU A 34 3.99 -2.84 -14.03
CA LEU A 34 3.76 -3.53 -15.30
C LEU A 34 4.44 -4.90 -15.29
N GLU A 35 5.64 -5.00 -14.71
CA GLU A 35 6.39 -6.24 -14.55
C GLU A 35 5.58 -7.26 -13.73
N ALA A 36 4.89 -6.79 -12.69
CA ALA A 36 3.98 -7.63 -11.91
C ALA A 36 2.82 -8.20 -12.76
N ARG A 37 2.39 -7.52 -13.84
CA ARG A 37 1.36 -8.07 -14.76
C ARG A 37 1.90 -9.23 -15.56
N GLU A 38 3.10 -9.09 -16.10
CA GLU A 38 3.76 -10.17 -16.83
C GLU A 38 3.96 -11.38 -15.92
N LEU A 39 4.44 -11.14 -14.71
CA LEU A 39 4.68 -12.16 -13.72
C LEU A 39 3.37 -12.90 -13.35
N MET A 40 2.28 -12.16 -13.13
CA MET A 40 0.95 -12.73 -12.86
C MET A 40 0.35 -13.48 -14.05
N ALA A 41 0.57 -13.00 -15.27
CA ALA A 41 0.12 -13.69 -16.48
C ALA A 41 0.87 -15.00 -16.70
N ARG A 42 2.18 -15.01 -16.43
CA ARG A 42 2.97 -16.25 -16.47
C ARG A 42 2.51 -17.23 -15.41
N ALA A 43 2.32 -16.80 -14.16
CA ALA A 43 1.76 -17.67 -13.11
C ALA A 43 0.36 -18.22 -13.48
N ALA A 44 -0.41 -17.49 -14.29
CA ALA A 44 -1.71 -17.95 -14.76
C ALA A 44 -1.63 -18.96 -15.91
N LEU A 45 -0.65 -18.81 -16.83
CA LEU A 45 -0.57 -19.52 -18.11
C LEU A 45 0.51 -20.62 -18.15
N GLY A 46 1.50 -20.58 -17.25
CA GLY A 46 2.71 -21.39 -17.32
C GLY A 46 3.43 -21.24 -18.66
N GLU A 47 3.92 -22.34 -19.20
CA GLU A 47 4.56 -22.40 -20.53
C GLU A 47 3.55 -22.36 -21.70
N HIS A 48 2.25 -22.25 -21.41
CA HIS A 48 1.19 -22.36 -22.42
C HIS A 48 0.75 -21.02 -23.02
N GLY A 49 1.34 -19.91 -22.56
CA GLY A 49 1.19 -18.62 -23.25
C GLY A 49 1.83 -17.44 -22.54
N THR A 50 1.82 -16.29 -23.21
CA THR A 50 2.31 -15.01 -22.69
C THR A 50 1.17 -14.04 -22.38
N LEU A 51 1.49 -12.94 -21.66
CA LEU A 51 0.55 -11.83 -21.45
C LEU A 51 0.01 -11.30 -22.79
N ASP A 52 0.89 -11.09 -23.77
CA ASP A 52 0.49 -10.57 -25.10
C ASP A 52 -0.46 -11.52 -25.83
N GLN A 53 -0.20 -12.83 -25.80
CA GLN A 53 -1.08 -13.82 -26.40
C GLN A 53 -2.45 -13.85 -25.70
N LEU A 54 -2.46 -13.73 -24.37
CA LEU A 54 -3.69 -13.68 -23.58
C LEU A 54 -4.51 -12.42 -23.89
N LEU A 55 -3.86 -11.25 -23.97
CA LEU A 55 -4.50 -9.99 -24.35
C LEU A 55 -5.02 -10.03 -25.79
N HIS A 56 -4.24 -10.59 -26.72
CA HIS A 56 -4.69 -10.79 -28.10
C HIS A 56 -5.93 -11.69 -28.18
N ALA A 57 -5.93 -12.83 -27.47
CA ALA A 57 -7.08 -13.72 -27.40
C ALA A 57 -8.30 -13.06 -26.76
N ALA A 58 -8.10 -12.18 -25.77
CA ALA A 58 -9.19 -11.42 -25.14
C ALA A 58 -9.80 -10.41 -26.11
N ARG A 59 -8.97 -9.59 -26.77
CA ARG A 59 -9.39 -8.56 -27.73
C ARG A 59 -10.14 -9.15 -28.92
N THR A 60 -9.67 -10.29 -29.44
CA THR A 60 -10.31 -11.01 -30.56
C THR A 60 -11.48 -11.90 -30.14
N GLY A 61 -11.67 -12.12 -28.83
CA GLY A 61 -12.68 -13.03 -28.31
C GLY A 61 -12.43 -14.51 -28.61
N ASP A 62 -11.17 -14.92 -28.84
CA ASP A 62 -10.79 -16.30 -29.14
C ASP A 62 -10.92 -17.22 -27.92
N ARG A 63 -12.17 -17.59 -27.63
CA ARG A 63 -12.50 -18.59 -26.61
C ARG A 63 -11.96 -19.98 -26.94
N ARG A 64 -11.62 -20.30 -28.19
CA ARG A 64 -11.09 -21.62 -28.55
C ARG A 64 -9.65 -21.75 -28.04
N TRP A 65 -8.85 -20.69 -28.15
CA TRP A 65 -7.51 -20.64 -27.56
C TRP A 65 -7.54 -20.97 -26.07
N LEU A 66 -8.30 -20.22 -25.26
CA LEU A 66 -8.37 -20.49 -23.81
C LEU A 66 -8.98 -21.87 -23.52
N ARG A 67 -9.97 -22.34 -24.29
CA ARG A 67 -10.56 -23.69 -24.10
C ARG A 67 -9.58 -24.84 -24.35
N ARG A 68 -8.61 -24.67 -25.26
CA ARG A 68 -7.57 -25.69 -25.52
C ARG A 68 -6.65 -25.87 -24.31
N ILE A 69 -6.32 -24.77 -23.64
CA ILE A 69 -5.38 -24.78 -22.51
C ILE A 69 -6.06 -24.74 -21.13
N ARG A 70 -7.40 -24.58 -21.04
CA ARG A 70 -8.14 -24.38 -19.77
C ARG A 70 -7.93 -25.43 -18.68
N ARG A 71 -7.54 -26.66 -19.05
CA ARG A 71 -7.25 -27.74 -18.10
C ARG A 71 -5.83 -27.64 -17.52
N LYS A 72 -4.97 -26.83 -18.14
CA LYS A 72 -3.57 -26.61 -17.82
C LYS A 72 -3.28 -25.22 -17.22
N VAL A 73 -4.28 -24.33 -17.20
CA VAL A 73 -4.16 -22.96 -16.69
C VAL A 73 -5.18 -22.72 -15.59
N ASP A 74 -4.92 -21.76 -14.71
CA ASP A 74 -5.82 -21.41 -13.62
C ASP A 74 -6.75 -20.25 -14.02
N PRO A 75 -8.07 -20.48 -14.22
CA PRO A 75 -8.99 -19.41 -14.64
C PRO A 75 -9.15 -18.29 -13.61
N GLY A 76 -8.94 -18.59 -12.33
CA GLY A 76 -8.95 -17.61 -11.25
C GLY A 76 -7.76 -16.66 -11.33
N LEU A 77 -6.56 -17.17 -11.66
CA LEU A 77 -5.37 -16.34 -11.90
C LEU A 77 -5.47 -15.53 -13.19
N VAL A 78 -6.04 -16.08 -14.27
CA VAL A 78 -6.33 -15.30 -15.48
C VAL A 78 -7.31 -14.15 -15.16
N ALA A 79 -8.31 -14.40 -14.33
CA ALA A 79 -9.22 -13.35 -13.87
C ALA A 79 -8.55 -12.35 -12.90
N ALA A 80 -7.51 -12.75 -12.17
CA ALA A 80 -6.70 -11.84 -11.36
C ALA A 80 -5.87 -10.88 -12.24
N VAL A 81 -5.35 -11.35 -13.37
CA VAL A 81 -4.72 -10.46 -14.38
C VAL A 81 -5.72 -9.40 -14.83
N ALA A 82 -6.93 -9.79 -15.25
CA ALA A 82 -8.00 -8.85 -15.63
C ALA A 82 -8.32 -7.85 -14.51
N HIS A 83 -8.34 -8.30 -13.26
CA HIS A 83 -8.54 -7.45 -12.09
C HIS A 83 -7.43 -6.40 -11.94
N ILE A 84 -6.17 -6.81 -12.11
CA ILE A 84 -5.01 -5.90 -12.01
C ILE A 84 -5.09 -4.81 -13.07
N LEU A 85 -5.31 -5.19 -14.34
CA LEU A 85 -5.47 -4.24 -15.44
C LEU A 85 -6.60 -3.24 -15.15
N GLY A 86 -7.77 -3.73 -14.75
CA GLY A 86 -8.95 -2.90 -14.52
C GLY A 86 -8.84 -1.90 -13.36
N LEU A 87 -7.87 -2.08 -12.45
CA LEU A 87 -7.67 -1.17 -11.31
C LEU A 87 -6.39 -0.33 -11.39
N GLN A 88 -5.37 -0.76 -12.13
CA GLN A 88 -4.10 -0.03 -12.21
C GLN A 88 -4.16 1.18 -13.16
N GLU A 89 -4.88 1.05 -14.27
CA GLU A 89 -5.05 2.10 -15.30
C GLU A 89 -3.71 2.80 -15.64
N LEU A 90 -2.71 1.99 -15.97
CA LEU A 90 -1.38 2.44 -16.39
C LEU A 90 -1.29 2.65 -17.90
N LEU A 91 -2.03 1.85 -18.68
CA LEU A 91 -2.08 1.98 -20.14
C LEU A 91 -3.49 2.40 -20.58
N PRO A 92 -3.63 3.16 -21.68
CA PRO A 92 -4.94 3.60 -22.18
C PRO A 92 -5.92 2.45 -22.45
N THR A 93 -5.42 1.26 -22.81
CA THR A 93 -6.25 0.08 -23.15
C THR A 93 -6.65 -0.76 -21.94
N ASP A 94 -6.16 -0.46 -20.74
CA ASP A 94 -6.27 -1.35 -19.57
C ASP A 94 -7.71 -1.74 -19.22
N ARG A 95 -8.64 -0.78 -19.30
CA ARG A 95 -10.06 -0.99 -18.96
C ARG A 95 -10.76 -1.90 -19.97
N ASP A 96 -10.44 -1.73 -21.25
CA ASP A 96 -10.98 -2.55 -22.33
C ASP A 96 -10.40 -3.95 -22.28
N ASP A 97 -9.08 -4.06 -22.06
CA ASP A 97 -8.37 -5.32 -21.90
C ASP A 97 -8.90 -6.11 -20.69
N ALA A 98 -9.11 -5.45 -19.56
CA ALA A 98 -9.72 -6.07 -18.37
C ALA A 98 -11.12 -6.61 -18.66
N SER A 99 -11.97 -5.81 -19.31
CA SER A 99 -13.34 -6.21 -19.66
C SER A 99 -13.36 -7.37 -20.65
N ALA A 100 -12.49 -7.33 -21.67
CA ALA A 100 -12.34 -8.38 -22.65
C ALA A 100 -11.87 -9.70 -22.01
N LEU A 101 -10.90 -9.63 -21.07
CA LEU A 101 -10.41 -10.80 -20.35
C LEU A 101 -11.47 -11.42 -19.44
N PHE A 102 -12.23 -10.62 -18.69
CA PHE A 102 -13.34 -11.14 -17.89
C PHE A 102 -14.38 -11.85 -18.77
N GLU A 103 -14.68 -11.30 -19.94
CA GLU A 103 -15.59 -11.91 -20.90
C GLU A 103 -15.02 -13.20 -21.51
N LEU A 104 -13.72 -13.24 -21.82
CA LEU A 104 -13.02 -14.43 -22.32
C LEU A 104 -13.11 -15.58 -21.29
N VAL A 105 -12.74 -15.33 -20.03
CA VAL A 105 -12.83 -16.31 -18.94
C VAL A 105 -14.28 -16.77 -18.75
N ARG A 106 -15.24 -15.83 -18.72
CA ARG A 106 -16.66 -16.15 -18.59
C ARG A 106 -17.18 -17.05 -19.72
N ARG A 107 -16.74 -16.83 -20.97
CA ARG A 107 -17.18 -17.61 -22.15
C ARG A 107 -16.45 -18.96 -22.29
N ALA A 108 -15.20 -19.05 -21.85
CA ALA A 108 -14.39 -20.27 -21.96
C ALA A 108 -14.58 -21.22 -20.76
N CYS A 109 -14.67 -20.66 -19.55
CA CYS A 109 -14.65 -21.37 -18.27
C CYS A 109 -15.97 -21.24 -17.49
N GLY A 110 -16.88 -20.35 -17.91
CA GLY A 110 -18.17 -20.13 -17.26
C GLY A 110 -18.15 -19.01 -16.22
N ALA A 111 -19.33 -18.46 -15.90
CA ALA A 111 -19.45 -17.33 -14.96
C ALA A 111 -19.02 -17.67 -13.53
N ARG A 112 -19.16 -18.94 -13.11
CA ARG A 112 -18.78 -19.41 -11.77
C ARG A 112 -17.27 -19.38 -11.52
N ALA A 113 -16.46 -19.34 -12.58
CA ALA A 113 -15.01 -19.22 -12.52
C ALA A 113 -14.54 -17.84 -12.03
N LEU A 114 -15.41 -16.81 -12.13
CA LEU A 114 -15.13 -15.48 -11.61
C LEU A 114 -15.58 -15.37 -10.15
N SER A 115 -14.70 -14.86 -9.29
CA SER A 115 -15.00 -14.55 -7.89
C SER A 115 -16.09 -13.45 -7.77
N PRO A 116 -16.76 -13.32 -6.61
CA PRO A 116 -17.67 -12.19 -6.34
C PRO A 116 -17.08 -10.82 -6.69
N ALA A 117 -15.82 -10.59 -6.30
CA ALA A 117 -15.11 -9.35 -6.57
C ALA A 117 -14.89 -9.11 -8.07
N ASN A 118 -14.50 -10.15 -8.81
CA ASN A 118 -14.28 -10.07 -10.26
C ASN A 118 -15.61 -9.87 -11.03
N GLN A 119 -16.69 -10.53 -10.59
CA GLN A 119 -18.02 -10.31 -11.16
C GLN A 119 -18.48 -8.87 -10.94
N THR A 120 -18.29 -8.34 -9.73
CA THR A 120 -18.64 -6.96 -9.38
C THR A 120 -17.83 -5.98 -10.24
N LEU A 121 -16.50 -6.12 -10.28
CA LEU A 121 -15.63 -5.24 -11.05
C LEU A 121 -15.96 -5.24 -12.55
N HIS A 122 -16.25 -6.40 -13.14
CA HIS A 122 -16.64 -6.46 -14.55
C HIS A 122 -17.96 -5.72 -14.84
N VAL A 123 -18.94 -5.78 -13.93
CA VAL A 123 -20.18 -4.99 -14.08
C VAL A 123 -19.89 -3.49 -13.94
N GLN A 124 -19.05 -3.10 -12.98
CA GLN A 124 -18.68 -1.69 -12.77
C GLN A 124 -17.97 -1.11 -14.00
N LEU A 125 -16.99 -1.84 -14.56
CA LEU A 125 -16.30 -1.46 -15.80
C LEU A 125 -17.27 -1.37 -16.98
N ALA A 126 -18.18 -2.35 -17.11
CA ALA A 126 -19.20 -2.33 -18.16
C ALA A 126 -20.16 -1.14 -18.01
N LEU A 127 -20.59 -0.80 -16.79
CA LEU A 127 -21.50 0.32 -16.56
C LEU A 127 -20.86 1.64 -16.98
N ILE A 128 -19.60 1.86 -16.58
CA ILE A 128 -18.90 3.13 -16.79
C ILE A 128 -18.42 3.28 -18.24
N HIS A 129 -18.00 2.20 -18.90
CA HIS A 129 -17.33 2.28 -20.20
C HIS A 129 -18.11 1.69 -21.38
N GLN A 130 -19.01 0.73 -21.12
CA GLN A 130 -19.76 0.02 -22.16
C GLN A 130 -21.27 0.33 -22.12
N GLY A 131 -21.72 1.11 -21.14
CA GLY A 131 -23.10 1.55 -20.96
C GLY A 131 -23.98 0.60 -20.13
N PRO A 132 -25.15 1.12 -19.69
CA PRO A 132 -26.00 0.44 -18.70
C PRO A 132 -26.62 -0.86 -19.23
N GLU A 133 -26.93 -0.98 -20.52
CA GLU A 133 -27.49 -2.21 -21.10
C GLU A 133 -26.54 -3.40 -20.97
N ARG A 134 -25.26 -3.16 -21.20
CA ARG A 134 -24.22 -4.19 -21.06
C ARG A 134 -24.09 -4.62 -19.61
N ALA A 135 -24.09 -3.68 -18.67
CA ALA A 135 -24.08 -3.95 -17.24
C ALA A 135 -25.32 -4.75 -16.79
N ARG A 136 -26.54 -4.41 -17.24
CA ARG A 136 -27.78 -5.18 -16.96
C ARG A 136 -27.67 -6.62 -17.42
N LYS A 137 -27.12 -6.86 -18.62
CA LYS A 137 -26.91 -8.21 -19.14
C LYS A 137 -25.94 -9.03 -18.28
N LEU A 138 -24.88 -8.40 -17.76
CA LEU A 138 -23.94 -9.04 -16.84
C LEU A 138 -24.58 -9.29 -15.47
N MET A 139 -25.33 -8.34 -14.91
CA MET A 139 -26.07 -8.47 -13.65
C MET A 139 -27.03 -9.66 -13.65
N ARG A 140 -27.73 -9.93 -14.76
CA ARG A 140 -28.59 -11.13 -14.91
C ARG A 140 -27.81 -12.45 -14.93
N ARG A 141 -26.54 -12.42 -15.35
CA ARG A 141 -25.69 -13.63 -15.49
C ARG A 141 -24.86 -13.89 -14.24
N TYR A 142 -24.55 -12.86 -13.47
CA TYR A 142 -23.69 -12.93 -12.30
C TYR A 142 -24.51 -13.07 -11.03
N LEU A 143 -24.48 -14.28 -10.47
CA LEU A 143 -25.25 -14.65 -9.28
C LEU A 143 -24.46 -14.47 -7.97
N LYS A 144 -23.13 -14.27 -8.04
CA LYS A 144 -22.27 -14.17 -6.85
C LYS A 144 -21.92 -12.73 -6.44
N ILE A 145 -22.48 -11.71 -7.10
CA ILE A 145 -22.30 -10.31 -6.69
C ILE A 145 -22.96 -10.13 -5.32
N GLY A 146 -22.18 -9.64 -4.34
CA GLY A 146 -22.65 -9.41 -2.98
C GLY A 146 -23.77 -8.38 -2.92
N GLU A 147 -24.63 -8.50 -1.91
CA GLU A 147 -25.87 -7.73 -1.78
C GLU A 147 -25.64 -6.22 -1.80
N SER A 148 -24.72 -5.70 -0.98
CA SER A 148 -24.44 -4.24 -0.93
C SER A 148 -23.91 -3.70 -2.26
N ALA A 149 -23.07 -4.47 -2.96
CA ALA A 149 -22.56 -4.08 -4.28
C ALA A 149 -23.68 -4.13 -5.34
N ARG A 150 -24.56 -5.14 -5.26
CA ARG A 150 -25.74 -5.27 -6.13
C ARG A 150 -26.72 -4.13 -5.93
N ALA A 151 -26.97 -3.72 -4.67
CA ALA A 151 -27.86 -2.61 -4.33
C ALA A 151 -27.39 -1.31 -4.99
N VAL A 152 -26.13 -0.93 -4.81
CA VAL A 152 -25.57 0.29 -5.44
C VAL A 152 -25.57 0.22 -6.97
N LEU A 153 -25.17 -0.92 -7.55
CA LEU A 153 -25.24 -1.12 -9.00
C LEU A 153 -26.66 -0.99 -9.54
N ASN A 154 -27.66 -1.49 -8.81
CA ASN A 154 -29.07 -1.36 -9.19
C ASN A 154 -29.54 0.10 -9.16
N VAL A 155 -29.14 0.88 -8.14
CA VAL A 155 -29.45 2.31 -8.06
C VAL A 155 -28.90 3.04 -9.28
N ASP A 156 -27.62 2.86 -9.60
CA ASP A 156 -27.02 3.53 -10.77
C ASP A 156 -27.63 3.05 -12.10
N LEU A 157 -28.03 1.77 -12.19
CA LEU A 157 -28.72 1.24 -13.37
C LEU A 157 -30.16 1.76 -13.52
N LEU A 158 -30.74 2.35 -12.49
CA LEU A 158 -32.02 3.05 -12.55
C LEU A 158 -31.88 4.53 -12.91
N ALA A 159 -30.66 5.09 -13.00
CA ALA A 159 -30.45 6.50 -13.33
C ALA A 159 -31.24 6.90 -14.59
N GLY A 160 -31.99 8.00 -14.47
CA GLY A 160 -32.90 8.50 -15.51
C GLY A 160 -34.22 7.72 -15.69
N ARG A 161 -34.55 6.78 -14.79
CA ARG A 161 -35.79 5.98 -14.82
C ARG A 161 -36.65 6.20 -13.58
N ARG A 162 -37.95 5.89 -13.70
CA ARG A 162 -38.91 5.93 -12.59
C ARG A 162 -38.43 5.06 -11.43
N GLY A 163 -38.52 5.59 -10.20
CA GLY A 163 -38.10 4.90 -8.98
C GLY A 163 -36.64 5.12 -8.59
N TRP A 164 -35.80 5.75 -9.44
CA TRP A 164 -34.41 6.07 -9.10
C TRP A 164 -34.28 6.90 -7.81
N ALA A 165 -35.06 7.98 -7.69
CA ALA A 165 -34.96 8.89 -6.54
C ALA A 165 -35.24 8.17 -5.21
N SER A 166 -36.26 7.31 -5.17
CA SER A 166 -36.59 6.50 -3.99
C SER A 166 -35.49 5.47 -3.69
N ALA A 167 -34.95 4.82 -4.72
CA ALA A 167 -33.87 3.84 -4.55
C ALA A 167 -32.56 4.50 -4.07
N PHE A 168 -32.25 5.71 -4.55
CA PHE A 168 -31.10 6.50 -4.11
C PHE A 168 -31.29 6.99 -2.67
N ALA A 169 -32.46 7.52 -2.32
CA ALA A 169 -32.77 7.98 -0.97
C ALA A 169 -32.62 6.85 0.07
N ALA A 170 -33.04 5.62 -0.28
CA ALA A 170 -32.93 4.44 0.56
C ALA A 170 -31.49 3.98 0.87
N LEU A 171 -30.46 4.58 0.25
CA LEU A 171 -29.06 4.34 0.60
C LEU A 171 -28.63 5.06 1.90
N MET A 172 -29.48 5.95 2.44
CA MET A 172 -29.25 6.74 3.65
C MET A 172 -30.41 6.56 4.64
N PRO A 173 -30.25 6.91 5.94
CA PRO A 173 -31.38 6.89 6.87
C PRO A 173 -32.51 7.82 6.45
N GLU A 174 -33.72 7.59 6.98
CA GLU A 174 -34.83 8.52 6.81
C GLU A 174 -34.70 9.75 7.75
N PRO A 175 -35.01 10.97 7.26
CA PRO A 175 -35.43 11.27 5.89
C PRO A 175 -34.25 11.28 4.90
N GLY A 176 -34.40 10.54 3.80
CA GLY A 176 -33.37 10.43 2.77
C GLY A 176 -33.14 11.73 1.97
N PRO A 177 -32.06 11.79 1.17
CA PRO A 177 -31.81 12.90 0.24
C PRO A 177 -32.88 12.99 -0.84
N VAL A 178 -33.22 14.22 -1.22
CA VAL A 178 -34.15 14.54 -2.31
C VAL A 178 -33.43 15.43 -3.33
N VAL A 179 -33.65 15.22 -4.62
CA VAL A 179 -33.14 16.10 -5.68
C VAL A 179 -34.28 17.02 -6.11
N ALA A 180 -34.13 18.33 -5.89
CA ALA A 180 -35.12 19.32 -6.33
C ALA A 180 -35.11 19.45 -7.87
N ASP A 181 -36.27 19.77 -8.46
CA ASP A 181 -36.36 20.10 -9.89
C ASP A 181 -35.59 21.39 -10.21
N ALA A 182 -35.31 21.63 -11.50
CA ALA A 182 -34.55 22.81 -11.94
C ALA A 182 -35.18 24.14 -11.49
N ASP A 183 -36.51 24.14 -11.27
CA ASP A 183 -37.29 25.30 -10.79
C ASP A 183 -37.58 25.28 -9.27
N GLY A 184 -36.95 24.38 -8.50
CA GLY A 184 -37.09 24.30 -7.04
C GLY A 184 -38.33 23.56 -6.52
N ALA A 185 -39.15 22.98 -7.39
CA ALA A 185 -40.25 22.09 -6.99
C ALA A 185 -39.72 20.73 -6.49
N VAL A 186 -40.28 20.23 -5.40
CA VAL A 186 -39.96 18.91 -4.84
C VAL A 186 -40.71 17.84 -5.64
N VAL A 187 -40.00 16.94 -6.31
CA VAL A 187 -40.60 15.74 -6.90
C VAL A 187 -41.15 14.86 -5.78
N ARG A 188 -42.43 15.06 -5.42
CA ARG A 188 -43.17 14.09 -4.61
C ARG A 188 -43.54 12.92 -5.50
N ALA A 189 -43.10 11.72 -5.12
CA ALA A 189 -43.61 10.50 -5.73
C ALA A 189 -45.10 10.35 -5.40
N GLY A 190 -45.98 10.59 -6.37
CA GLY A 190 -47.42 10.39 -6.20
C GLY A 190 -48.24 10.72 -7.45
N ASN A 191 -48.66 9.66 -8.15
CA ASN A 191 -49.79 9.51 -9.08
C ASN A 191 -50.41 10.77 -9.71
N ALA A 192 -50.21 10.93 -11.03
CA ALA A 192 -51.27 11.21 -11.99
C ALA A 192 -50.70 11.16 -13.42
N CYS A 193 -51.06 10.11 -14.17
CA CYS A 193 -51.67 10.29 -15.49
C CYS A 193 -52.35 8.98 -15.87
N SER A 194 -53.63 9.10 -16.11
CA SER A 194 -54.62 8.09 -16.49
C SER A 194 -54.23 7.36 -17.77
N ASP A 195 -54.25 6.03 -17.73
CA ASP A 195 -54.56 5.23 -18.91
C ASP A 195 -55.89 4.52 -18.65
N ASP A 196 -56.90 5.02 -19.36
CA ASP A 196 -58.20 4.39 -19.53
C ASP A 196 -58.06 3.07 -20.29
N THR A 197 -58.78 2.06 -19.79
CA THR A 197 -59.45 0.98 -20.51
C THR A 197 -58.70 0.28 -21.66
N ALA A 198 -58.40 -1.02 -21.49
CA ALA A 198 -59.27 -2.10 -21.95
C ALA A 198 -58.55 -3.46 -21.96
N SER A 199 -59.32 -4.44 -21.51
CA SER A 199 -59.04 -5.85 -21.37
C SER A 199 -58.89 -6.64 -22.68
N ALA A 200 -58.29 -7.81 -22.52
CA ALA A 200 -58.61 -9.09 -23.17
C ALA A 200 -57.88 -9.48 -24.47
N GLY A 201 -57.29 -10.68 -24.41
CA GLY A 201 -57.72 -11.77 -25.28
C GLY A 201 -56.95 -11.99 -26.58
N ALA A 202 -56.14 -13.06 -26.56
CA ALA A 202 -56.02 -14.12 -27.57
C ALA A 202 -56.05 -13.79 -29.09
N GLY A 203 -55.08 -14.40 -29.80
CA GLY A 203 -55.42 -15.16 -31.01
C GLY A 203 -54.92 -14.64 -32.36
N ALA A 204 -53.90 -15.34 -32.87
CA ALA A 204 -53.89 -15.98 -34.19
C ALA A 204 -53.87 -15.15 -35.51
N VAL A 205 -52.77 -15.40 -36.25
CA VAL A 205 -52.73 -15.90 -37.66
C VAL A 205 -52.90 -14.91 -38.83
N GLY A 206 -51.97 -15.07 -39.78
CA GLY A 206 -52.08 -14.67 -41.20
C GLY A 206 -51.12 -13.52 -41.55
N GLY A 207 -50.13 -13.62 -42.43
CA GLY A 207 -49.84 -14.60 -43.46
C GLY A 207 -49.59 -13.88 -44.79
N ALA A 208 -48.34 -13.96 -45.29
CA ALA A 208 -47.92 -13.75 -46.68
C ALA A 208 -48.13 -12.32 -47.26
N SER A 209 -47.43 -11.79 -48.27
CA SER A 209 -46.44 -12.21 -49.26
C SER A 209 -45.92 -10.92 -49.90
N ALA A 210 -44.62 -10.76 -50.15
CA ALA A 210 -43.95 -10.90 -51.46
C ALA A 210 -43.63 -9.57 -52.19
N GLY A 211 -42.48 -9.58 -52.86
CA GLY A 211 -42.00 -8.60 -53.84
C GLY A 211 -41.01 -7.58 -53.27
N GLY A 212 -39.76 -7.43 -53.70
CA GLY A 212 -39.05 -7.98 -54.85
C GLY A 212 -37.93 -6.99 -55.26
N ALA A 213 -36.83 -7.54 -55.83
CA ALA A 213 -35.76 -6.90 -56.62
C ALA A 213 -34.83 -5.89 -55.87
N PHE A 214 -33.52 -6.06 -55.69
CA PHE A 214 -32.35 -6.52 -56.48
C PHE A 214 -31.84 -5.58 -57.59
N ALA A 215 -30.50 -5.37 -57.53
CA ALA A 215 -29.54 -4.87 -58.54
C ALA A 215 -29.52 -3.33 -58.80
N GLY A 216 -28.37 -2.64 -58.90
CA GLY A 216 -26.96 -3.06 -58.91
C GLY A 216 -26.03 -1.99 -59.51
N GLY A 217 -24.82 -1.85 -58.94
CA GLY A 217 -23.55 -1.52 -59.65
C GLY A 217 -23.29 -0.06 -60.06
N ALA A 218 -22.07 0.40 -60.38
CA ALA A 218 -20.68 -0.01 -60.13
C ALA A 218 -19.76 1.12 -60.68
N SER A 219 -18.50 1.16 -60.24
CA SER A 219 -17.29 1.76 -60.89
C SER A 219 -17.18 3.29 -61.03
N GLY A 220 -16.01 3.95 -60.97
CA GLY A 220 -14.61 3.52 -60.82
C GLY A 220 -13.62 4.68 -61.11
N GLY A 221 -12.33 4.49 -60.75
CA GLY A 221 -11.14 5.24 -61.23
C GLY A 221 -10.77 6.50 -60.43
N GLY A 222 -9.51 6.85 -60.12
CA GLY A 222 -8.17 6.34 -60.45
C GLY A 222 -7.13 7.41 -60.02
N ALA A 223 -5.95 6.99 -59.55
CA ALA A 223 -4.81 7.82 -59.10
C ALA A 223 -3.99 8.40 -60.30
N PRO A 224 -2.86 9.18 -60.17
CA PRO A 224 -1.63 8.80 -59.44
C PRO A 224 -0.69 9.91 -58.84
N ALA A 225 0.20 9.43 -57.97
CA ALA A 225 1.60 9.75 -57.59
C ALA A 225 2.33 11.10 -57.86
N GLY A 226 3.18 11.48 -56.89
CA GLY A 226 4.35 12.38 -56.99
C GLY A 226 5.07 12.53 -55.63
N ASP A 227 6.40 12.58 -55.64
CA ASP A 227 7.31 11.98 -54.65
C ASP A 227 8.04 12.95 -53.68
N ALA A 228 8.63 12.36 -52.61
CA ALA A 228 9.88 12.70 -51.93
C ALA A 228 10.02 13.72 -50.74
N THR A 229 10.69 13.18 -49.69
CA THR A 229 11.59 13.78 -48.67
C THR A 229 11.08 14.07 -47.24
N SER A 230 11.70 13.38 -46.26
CA SER A 230 11.60 13.51 -44.79
C SER A 230 12.63 14.54 -44.25
N PRO A 231 12.62 15.02 -42.97
CA PRO A 231 12.59 14.21 -41.74
C PRO A 231 11.58 14.68 -40.66
N THR A 232 10.99 13.70 -39.97
CA THR A 232 10.01 13.87 -38.90
C THR A 232 10.70 14.10 -37.55
N SER A 233 10.52 15.29 -36.97
CA SER A 233 10.61 15.51 -35.53
C SER A 233 9.29 15.09 -34.89
N SER A 234 9.27 14.01 -34.09
CA SER A 234 8.08 13.59 -33.35
C SER A 234 7.83 14.52 -32.16
N ALA A 235 7.08 15.59 -32.42
CA ALA A 235 6.43 16.40 -31.41
C ALA A 235 5.52 15.51 -30.54
N LYS A 236 5.65 15.66 -29.22
CA LYS A 236 4.78 15.10 -28.19
C LYS A 236 3.31 15.39 -28.52
N PRO A 237 2.38 14.44 -28.38
CA PRO A 237 0.96 14.74 -28.52
C PRO A 237 0.56 15.71 -27.41
N SER A 238 0.12 16.88 -27.82
CA SER A 238 -0.38 17.96 -27.00
C SER A 238 -1.43 17.47 -26.02
N ASN A 239 -1.22 17.78 -24.74
CA ASN A 239 -2.26 17.85 -23.73
C ASN A 239 -3.45 18.63 -24.31
N CYS A 240 -4.60 17.95 -24.45
CA CYS A 240 -5.89 18.62 -24.53
C CYS A 240 -6.11 19.34 -23.20
N THR A 241 -5.61 20.56 -23.14
CA THR A 241 -5.99 21.56 -22.14
C THR A 241 -7.43 21.93 -22.48
N PRO A 242 -8.41 21.83 -21.56
CA PRO A 242 -9.64 22.56 -21.75
C PRO A 242 -9.25 24.04 -21.64
N ALA A 243 -9.17 24.71 -22.79
CA ALA A 243 -9.14 26.16 -22.86
C ALA A 243 -10.32 26.72 -22.04
N GLY A 244 -10.09 27.85 -21.37
CA GLY A 244 -10.96 28.43 -20.36
C GLY A 244 -12.45 28.36 -20.69
N ALA A 245 -13.20 27.69 -19.82
CA ALA A 245 -14.64 27.91 -19.72
C ALA A 245 -14.84 29.13 -18.82
N SER A 246 -14.93 30.29 -19.48
CA SER A 246 -15.66 31.46 -19.02
C SER A 246 -16.94 31.06 -18.27
N SER A 247 -17.23 31.80 -17.20
CA SER A 247 -18.50 31.81 -16.46
C SER A 247 -19.70 31.87 -17.42
N ALA A 248 -20.24 30.70 -17.77
CA ALA A 248 -21.59 30.56 -18.27
C ALA A 248 -22.45 30.12 -17.08
N VAL A 249 -23.56 30.82 -16.85
CA VAL A 249 -24.59 30.47 -15.86
C VAL A 249 -25.17 29.11 -16.26
N GLY A 250 -24.51 28.04 -15.82
CA GLY A 250 -24.82 26.66 -16.17
C GLY A 250 -25.84 26.07 -15.21
N VAL A 251 -26.81 25.32 -15.76
CA VAL A 251 -27.80 24.54 -15.01
C VAL A 251 -27.13 23.74 -13.90
N ALA A 252 -27.59 23.92 -12.65
CA ALA A 252 -27.02 23.24 -11.48
C ALA A 252 -27.03 21.71 -11.66
N VAL A 253 -25.88 21.07 -11.49
CA VAL A 253 -25.75 19.61 -11.54
C VAL A 253 -26.65 18.95 -10.47
N PRO A 254 -27.08 17.69 -10.65
CA PRO A 254 -27.96 17.02 -9.69
C PRO A 254 -27.50 17.09 -8.24
N PHE A 255 -26.19 17.00 -7.98
CA PHE A 255 -25.63 17.13 -6.63
C PHE A 255 -25.97 18.47 -5.96
N ASP A 256 -25.87 19.60 -6.68
CA ASP A 256 -26.12 20.93 -6.09
C ASP A 256 -27.61 21.20 -5.80
N ARG A 257 -28.49 20.33 -6.34
CA ARG A 257 -29.94 20.34 -6.09
C ARG A 257 -30.37 19.42 -4.94
N LEU A 258 -29.42 18.82 -4.22
CA LEU A 258 -29.69 18.00 -3.04
C LEU A 258 -30.33 18.81 -1.91
N THR A 259 -31.47 18.33 -1.45
CA THR A 259 -32.23 18.83 -0.31
C THR A 259 -32.74 17.64 0.52
N THR A 260 -33.59 17.89 1.50
CA THR A 260 -34.23 16.87 2.32
C THR A 260 -35.63 17.32 2.72
N ALA A 261 -36.47 16.37 3.13
CA ALA A 261 -37.74 16.70 3.77
C ALA A 261 -37.48 17.44 5.09
N ALA A 262 -38.41 18.29 5.50
CA ALA A 262 -38.31 18.98 6.78
C ALA A 262 -38.17 17.95 7.92
N VAL A 263 -37.15 18.13 8.75
CA VAL A 263 -36.94 17.37 9.99
C VAL A 263 -37.45 18.16 11.18
N GLU A 264 -37.95 17.45 12.18
CA GLU A 264 -38.27 18.04 13.48
C GLU A 264 -37.00 18.66 14.09
N ARG A 265 -37.11 19.91 14.56
CA ARG A 265 -36.01 20.60 15.23
C ARG A 265 -35.89 20.08 16.64
N VAL A 266 -34.68 19.68 17.02
CA VAL A 266 -34.32 19.26 18.37
C VAL A 266 -33.57 20.41 19.03
N GLU A 267 -34.18 21.00 20.05
CA GLU A 267 -33.53 22.00 20.90
C GLU A 267 -32.64 21.29 21.92
N GLY A 268 -31.40 21.76 22.04
CA GLY A 268 -30.44 21.19 22.98
C GLY A 268 -29.56 22.26 23.62
N ALA A 269 -29.25 22.06 24.90
CA ALA A 269 -28.43 22.99 25.69
C ALA A 269 -26.98 23.08 25.20
N HIS A 270 -26.50 22.06 24.49
CA HIS A 270 -25.11 21.97 24.03
C HIS A 270 -24.93 22.56 22.63
N ARG A 271 -24.14 23.63 22.54
CA ARG A 271 -23.80 24.28 21.26
C ARG A 271 -22.75 23.46 20.50
N VAL A 272 -22.98 23.28 19.20
CA VAL A 272 -22.05 22.60 18.28
C VAL A 272 -21.51 23.61 17.25
N SER A 273 -20.18 23.74 17.18
CA SER A 273 -19.51 24.53 16.13
C SER A 273 -19.23 23.65 14.92
N VAL A 274 -19.69 24.07 13.74
CA VAL A 274 -19.41 23.40 12.47
C VAL A 274 -18.36 24.21 11.71
N VAL A 275 -17.15 23.66 11.58
CA VAL A 275 -16.06 24.30 10.85
C VAL A 275 -16.10 23.84 9.39
N VAL A 276 -16.35 24.78 8.48
CA VAL A 276 -16.35 24.59 7.03
C VAL A 276 -15.09 25.26 6.47
N THR A 277 -14.19 24.50 5.85
CA THR A 277 -12.99 25.08 5.23
C THR A 277 -13.15 25.17 3.72
N ALA A 278 -12.79 26.32 3.14
CA ALA A 278 -12.92 26.57 1.71
C ALA A 278 -11.63 27.17 1.13
N TYR A 279 -11.30 26.80 -0.11
CA TYR A 279 -10.31 27.49 -0.93
C TYR A 279 -10.75 27.40 -2.39
N ARG A 280 -10.86 28.55 -3.07
CA ARG A 280 -11.46 28.66 -4.41
C ARG A 280 -12.84 27.97 -4.49
N PRO A 281 -13.77 28.31 -3.57
CA PRO A 281 -15.06 27.62 -3.48
C PRO A 281 -15.89 27.76 -4.76
N ASP A 282 -16.66 26.73 -5.09
CA ASP A 282 -17.68 26.75 -6.13
C ASP A 282 -19.09 26.70 -5.50
N ARG A 283 -20.11 26.44 -6.33
CA ARG A 283 -21.51 26.28 -5.87
C ARG A 283 -21.70 25.16 -4.85
N GLY A 284 -20.76 24.21 -4.75
CA GLY A 284 -20.74 23.19 -3.71
C GLY A 284 -20.77 23.79 -2.30
N LEU A 285 -20.14 24.95 -2.07
CA LEU A 285 -20.16 25.63 -0.77
C LEU A 285 -21.58 25.95 -0.32
N ILE A 286 -22.43 26.38 -1.25
CA ILE A 286 -23.83 26.71 -0.98
C ILE A 286 -24.61 25.44 -0.63
N THR A 287 -24.39 24.36 -1.37
CA THR A 287 -24.97 23.04 -1.10
C THR A 287 -24.58 22.52 0.29
N ALA A 288 -23.30 22.61 0.63
CA ALA A 288 -22.76 22.18 1.91
C ALA A 288 -23.35 22.97 3.08
N VAL A 289 -23.30 24.32 3.02
CA VAL A 289 -23.82 25.20 4.08
C VAL A 289 -25.32 25.03 4.25
N ARG A 290 -26.10 24.97 3.16
CA ARG A 290 -27.55 24.69 3.22
C ARG A 290 -27.84 23.38 3.97
N SER A 291 -27.06 22.33 3.72
CA SER A 291 -27.24 21.04 4.41
C SER A 291 -26.95 21.11 5.92
N ILE A 292 -26.05 21.99 6.34
CA ILE A 292 -25.75 22.25 7.76
C ILE A 292 -26.84 23.10 8.42
N LEU A 293 -27.41 24.09 7.72
CA LEU A 293 -28.52 24.90 8.26
C LEU A 293 -29.81 24.08 8.40
N ALA A 294 -29.98 23.04 7.59
CA ALA A 294 -31.09 22.11 7.62
C ALA A 294 -31.00 21.00 8.71
N GLN A 295 -29.98 21.05 9.59
CA GLN A 295 -29.80 20.01 10.62
C GLN A 295 -30.94 20.01 11.66
N SER A 296 -31.36 18.83 12.13
CA SER A 296 -32.38 18.72 13.20
C SER A 296 -31.93 19.39 14.49
N TRP A 297 -30.65 19.24 14.87
CA TRP A 297 -30.08 19.94 16.02
C TRP A 297 -30.03 21.45 15.77
N SER A 298 -30.79 22.22 16.55
CA SER A 298 -30.95 23.66 16.30
C SER A 298 -29.81 24.51 16.85
N ASN A 299 -29.17 24.11 17.95
CA ASN A 299 -28.13 24.89 18.62
C ASN A 299 -26.75 24.70 17.97
N THR A 300 -26.59 25.27 16.77
CA THR A 300 -25.36 25.21 15.98
C THR A 300 -24.87 26.61 15.60
N GLU A 301 -23.55 26.73 15.45
CA GLU A 301 -22.89 27.84 14.74
C GLU A 301 -22.09 27.28 13.57
N VAL A 302 -21.95 28.08 12.50
CA VAL A 302 -21.21 27.69 11.30
C VAL A 302 -20.05 28.66 11.12
N ILE A 303 -18.84 28.14 11.07
CA ILE A 303 -17.63 28.93 10.89
C ILE A 303 -17.06 28.55 9.54
N ILE A 304 -17.21 29.42 8.55
CA ILE A 304 -16.58 29.29 7.25
C ILE A 304 -15.18 29.89 7.35
N VAL A 305 -14.16 29.08 7.14
CA VAL A 305 -12.76 29.51 7.07
C VAL A 305 -12.32 29.48 5.62
N ASP A 306 -12.17 30.66 5.03
CA ASP A 306 -11.60 30.85 3.70
C ASP A 306 -10.08 30.89 3.78
N ASP A 307 -9.41 29.92 3.16
CA ASP A 307 -7.96 29.73 3.14
C ASP A 307 -7.29 30.61 2.07
N ALA A 308 -7.58 31.92 2.13
CA ALA A 308 -7.12 32.98 1.23
C ALA A 308 -7.53 32.77 -0.24
N SER A 309 -8.85 32.66 -0.50
CA SER A 309 -9.33 32.59 -1.89
C SER A 309 -9.12 33.92 -2.62
N PRO A 310 -8.81 33.88 -3.93
CA PRO A 310 -8.75 35.08 -4.76
C PRO A 310 -10.07 35.88 -4.82
N PRO A 311 -10.03 37.19 -5.13
CA PRO A 311 -11.21 38.06 -5.13
C PRO A 311 -12.38 37.61 -6.01
N GLU A 312 -12.14 36.84 -7.08
CA GLU A 312 -13.21 36.33 -7.95
C GLU A 312 -14.15 35.33 -7.24
N PHE A 313 -13.75 34.76 -6.10
CA PHE A 313 -14.56 33.87 -5.27
C PHE A 313 -15.35 34.61 -4.18
N GLU A 314 -15.18 35.93 -4.09
CA GLU A 314 -15.92 36.79 -3.17
C GLU A 314 -17.46 36.65 -3.29
N PRO A 315 -18.06 36.58 -4.50
CA PRO A 315 -19.52 36.49 -4.61
C PRO A 315 -20.10 35.24 -3.96
N VAL A 316 -19.47 34.08 -4.14
CA VAL A 316 -19.96 32.82 -3.56
C VAL A 316 -19.76 32.77 -2.04
N LEU A 317 -18.69 33.38 -1.52
CA LEU A 317 -18.49 33.53 -0.07
C LEU A 317 -19.56 34.43 0.54
N ARG A 318 -19.88 35.57 -0.09
CA ARG A 318 -20.96 36.46 0.33
C ARG A 318 -22.33 35.77 0.30
N GLU A 319 -22.61 35.03 -0.77
CA GLU A 319 -23.83 34.23 -0.87
C GLU A 319 -23.91 33.21 0.25
N ALA A 320 -22.83 32.49 0.55
CA ALA A 320 -22.79 31.50 1.63
C ALA A 320 -23.08 32.10 3.00
N VAL A 321 -22.49 33.26 3.32
CA VAL A 321 -22.73 33.99 4.58
C VAL A 321 -24.17 34.49 4.67
N ALA A 322 -24.74 34.96 3.55
CA ALA A 322 -26.12 35.46 3.51
C ALA A 322 -27.19 34.36 3.73
N LEU A 323 -26.82 33.07 3.75
CA LEU A 323 -27.76 31.97 4.01
C LEU A 323 -28.26 31.91 5.46
N GLY A 324 -27.58 32.55 6.42
CA GLY A 324 -28.11 32.63 7.78
C GLY A 324 -27.21 33.35 8.79
N ASP A 325 -27.86 33.96 9.79
CA ASP A 325 -27.23 34.82 10.80
C ASP A 325 -26.24 34.11 11.73
N ARG A 326 -26.23 32.77 11.72
CA ARG A 326 -25.35 31.93 12.55
C ARG A 326 -24.04 31.58 11.85
N ILE A 327 -23.77 32.17 10.70
CA ILE A 327 -22.59 31.95 9.88
C ILE A 327 -21.57 33.06 10.16
N THR A 328 -20.35 32.67 10.50
CA THR A 328 -19.20 33.57 10.61
C THR A 328 -18.18 33.21 9.54
N LEU A 329 -17.68 34.22 8.82
CA LEU A 329 -16.59 34.06 7.85
C LEU A 329 -15.27 34.52 8.46
N ILE A 330 -14.25 33.67 8.41
CA ILE A 330 -12.87 33.97 8.77
C ILE A 330 -12.03 33.87 7.50
N ARG A 331 -11.22 34.90 7.22
CA ARG A 331 -10.26 34.86 6.11
C ARG A 331 -8.86 34.67 6.64
N MET A 332 -8.19 33.66 6.12
CA MET A 332 -6.76 33.45 6.37
C MET A 332 -5.94 34.47 5.56
N PRO A 333 -4.78 34.90 6.09
CA PRO A 333 -3.91 35.85 5.40
C PRO A 333 -3.21 35.23 4.18
N GLU A 334 -2.98 33.92 4.20
CA GLU A 334 -2.33 33.17 3.14
C GLU A 334 -2.90 31.75 3.07
N ASN A 335 -2.75 31.11 1.90
CA ASN A 335 -3.19 29.74 1.70
C ASN A 335 -2.26 28.75 2.43
N SER A 336 -2.69 28.34 3.62
CA SER A 336 -1.95 27.44 4.52
C SER A 336 -2.41 25.98 4.45
N GLY A 337 -3.44 25.69 3.65
CA GLY A 337 -4.02 24.36 3.49
C GLY A 337 -5.13 24.06 4.49
N THR A 338 -5.95 23.05 4.14
CA THR A 338 -7.18 22.67 4.85
C THR A 338 -7.02 22.50 6.36
N TYR A 339 -5.95 21.88 6.84
CA TYR A 339 -5.83 21.60 8.28
C TYR A 339 -5.37 22.81 9.09
N ALA A 340 -4.64 23.76 8.48
CA ALA A 340 -4.39 25.05 9.10
C ALA A 340 -5.71 25.86 9.22
N ALA A 341 -6.54 25.83 8.18
CA ALA A 341 -7.87 26.44 8.21
C ALA A 341 -8.80 25.76 9.25
N ARG A 342 -8.76 24.44 9.38
CA ARG A 342 -9.50 23.72 10.44
C ARG A 342 -9.03 24.11 11.84
N ASN A 343 -7.72 24.33 12.04
CA ASN A 343 -7.17 24.80 13.31
C ASN A 343 -7.66 26.21 13.65
N ALA A 344 -7.63 27.15 12.70
CA ALA A 344 -8.20 28.49 12.88
C ALA A 344 -9.70 28.44 13.22
N GLY A 345 -10.45 27.55 12.58
CA GLY A 345 -11.86 27.32 12.91
C GLY A 345 -12.06 26.71 14.31
N LEU A 346 -11.18 25.82 14.76
CA LEU A 346 -11.21 25.27 16.12
C LEU A 346 -10.92 26.32 17.20
N ASP A 347 -10.07 27.30 16.90
CA ASP A 347 -9.78 28.42 17.79
C ASP A 347 -10.97 29.36 17.91
N ALA A 348 -11.64 29.65 16.79
CA ALA A 348 -12.84 30.49 16.77
C ALA A 348 -14.10 29.79 17.32
N ALA A 349 -14.10 28.47 17.40
CA ALA A 349 -15.25 27.68 17.85
C ALA A 349 -15.63 27.95 19.32
N GLY A 350 -16.85 28.44 19.54
CA GLY A 350 -17.43 28.71 20.86
C GLY A 350 -18.24 27.55 21.44
N GLY A 351 -18.53 26.52 20.65
CA GLY A 351 -19.29 25.35 21.06
C GLY A 351 -18.56 24.46 22.06
N GLU A 352 -19.34 23.71 22.86
CA GLU A 352 -18.80 22.62 23.68
C GLU A 352 -18.26 21.49 22.79
N PHE A 353 -18.97 21.24 21.70
CA PHE A 353 -18.60 20.28 20.66
C PHE A 353 -18.21 21.01 19.38
N ALA A 354 -17.25 20.46 18.65
CA ALA A 354 -16.86 20.94 17.33
C ALA A 354 -16.91 19.76 16.33
N THR A 355 -17.31 20.03 15.09
CA THR A 355 -17.30 19.07 13.98
C THR A 355 -16.87 19.78 12.69
N PHE A 356 -16.59 19.01 11.64
CA PHE A 356 -16.09 19.51 10.37
C PHE A 356 -17.08 19.26 9.24
N GLN A 357 -16.93 20.05 8.18
CA GLN A 357 -17.67 19.90 6.95
C GLN A 357 -16.76 20.30 5.78
N ASP A 358 -16.61 19.41 4.81
CA ASP A 358 -15.94 19.77 3.56
C ASP A 358 -16.88 20.64 2.72
N SER A 359 -16.31 21.65 2.06
CA SER A 359 -17.09 22.69 1.37
C SER A 359 -17.89 22.19 0.18
N ASP A 360 -17.67 20.97 -0.28
CA ASP A 360 -18.32 20.38 -1.46
C ASP A 360 -19.18 19.15 -1.13
N ASP A 361 -19.25 18.76 0.15
CA ASP A 361 -20.02 17.61 0.63
C ASP A 361 -21.44 18.00 1.09
N TRP A 362 -22.36 17.04 1.08
CA TRP A 362 -23.71 17.21 1.64
C TRP A 362 -23.89 16.39 2.92
N SER A 363 -24.48 16.99 3.95
CA SER A 363 -24.73 16.31 5.24
C SER A 363 -26.18 15.87 5.39
N HIS A 364 -26.38 14.64 5.87
CA HIS A 364 -27.70 14.16 6.28
C HIS A 364 -28.29 15.06 7.37
N PRO A 365 -29.58 15.43 7.34
CA PRO A 365 -30.17 16.41 8.27
C PRO A 365 -30.09 16.00 9.74
N ARG A 366 -29.98 14.70 10.04
CA ARG A 366 -29.83 14.20 11.43
C ARG A 366 -28.38 13.94 11.85
N ARG A 367 -27.39 14.29 11.02
CA ARG A 367 -25.98 13.96 11.28
C ARG A 367 -25.50 14.51 12.63
N ILE A 368 -25.69 15.81 12.88
CA ILE A 368 -25.23 16.45 14.12
C ILE A 368 -25.96 15.88 15.34
N GLU A 369 -27.28 15.72 15.25
CA GLU A 369 -28.10 15.14 16.33
C GLU A 369 -27.60 13.73 16.70
N LEU A 370 -27.43 12.84 15.71
CA LEU A 370 -26.99 11.47 15.94
C LEU A 370 -25.57 11.38 16.50
N GLN A 371 -24.70 12.34 16.15
CA GLN A 371 -23.32 12.39 16.62
C GLN A 371 -23.16 13.00 18.01
N VAL A 372 -23.97 14.01 18.35
CA VAL A 372 -23.85 14.72 19.63
C VAL A 372 -24.51 13.95 20.78
N ARG A 373 -25.62 13.24 20.53
CA ARG A 373 -26.36 12.50 21.57
C ARG A 373 -25.46 11.53 22.37
N PRO A 374 -24.65 10.66 21.75
CA PRO A 374 -23.74 9.79 22.50
C PRO A 374 -22.73 10.56 23.39
N LEU A 375 -22.26 11.73 22.93
CA LEU A 375 -21.30 12.55 23.69
C LEU A 375 -21.96 13.23 24.90
N ILE A 376 -23.26 13.53 24.82
CA ILE A 376 -24.04 14.09 25.93
C ILE A 376 -24.36 12.98 26.94
N GLU A 377 -24.83 11.83 26.46
CA GLU A 377 -25.23 10.67 27.26
C GLU A 377 -24.05 10.05 28.03
N ASP A 378 -22.86 10.00 27.42
CA ASP A 378 -21.66 9.47 28.04
C ASP A 378 -20.50 10.47 28.00
N ARG A 379 -20.27 11.14 29.14
CA ARG A 379 -19.15 12.09 29.32
C ARG A 379 -17.76 11.46 29.13
N ARG A 380 -17.66 10.13 29.17
CA ARG A 380 -16.42 9.39 28.90
C ARG A 380 -16.04 9.42 27.43
N LEU A 381 -17.00 9.62 26.52
CA LEU A 381 -16.74 9.77 25.10
C LEU A 381 -16.19 11.18 24.82
N VAL A 382 -15.13 11.24 24.03
CA VAL A 382 -14.47 12.48 23.62
C VAL A 382 -14.71 12.82 22.15
N ALA A 383 -15.12 11.84 21.33
CA ALA A 383 -15.45 12.08 19.94
C ALA A 383 -16.42 11.03 19.36
N THR A 384 -17.09 11.40 18.28
CA THR A 384 -17.89 10.52 17.41
C THR A 384 -17.47 10.68 15.94
N THR A 385 -17.68 9.63 15.14
CA THR A 385 -17.46 9.63 13.68
C THR A 385 -18.59 8.86 13.01
N SER A 386 -18.76 9.01 11.69
CA SER A 386 -19.75 8.28 10.90
C SER A 386 -19.20 7.94 9.51
N ASP A 387 -19.93 7.08 8.80
CA ASP A 387 -19.67 6.82 7.39
C ASP A 387 -20.28 7.88 6.47
N GLY A 388 -19.74 7.96 5.25
CA GLY A 388 -20.26 8.70 4.13
C GLY A 388 -20.41 7.83 2.89
N LEU A 389 -21.32 8.20 2.01
CA LEU A 389 -21.51 7.59 0.70
C LEU A 389 -20.96 8.54 -0.34
N ALA A 390 -19.97 8.09 -1.09
CA ALA A 390 -19.28 8.97 -1.99
C ALA A 390 -19.93 8.87 -3.40
N VAL A 391 -20.22 10.01 -4.04
CA VAL A 391 -21.00 10.10 -5.30
C VAL A 391 -20.39 11.10 -6.30
N THR A 392 -20.71 10.98 -7.60
CA THR A 392 -20.32 11.99 -8.62
C THR A 392 -21.28 13.19 -8.62
N ASP A 393 -21.00 14.19 -9.47
CA ASP A 393 -21.87 15.35 -9.71
C ASP A 393 -23.27 14.92 -10.21
N GLU A 394 -23.34 13.80 -10.92
CA GLU A 394 -24.56 13.15 -11.44
C GLU A 394 -25.16 12.14 -10.46
N LEU A 395 -24.69 12.11 -9.20
CA LEU A 395 -25.15 11.22 -8.14
C LEU A 395 -24.90 9.73 -8.44
N MET A 396 -23.92 9.42 -9.29
CA MET A 396 -23.47 8.04 -9.49
C MET A 396 -22.67 7.55 -8.29
N CYS A 397 -23.05 6.38 -7.77
CA CYS A 397 -22.44 5.77 -6.59
C CYS A 397 -21.30 4.79 -6.96
N THR A 398 -21.39 4.15 -8.13
CA THR A 398 -20.49 3.09 -8.55
C THR A 398 -19.09 3.61 -8.83
N ARG A 399 -18.11 2.92 -8.26
CA ARG A 399 -16.69 3.07 -8.59
C ARG A 399 -16.05 1.70 -8.77
N PRO A 400 -15.28 1.48 -9.85
CA PRO A 400 -14.55 0.23 -10.03
C PRO A 400 -13.72 -0.09 -8.80
N GLY A 401 -13.91 -1.26 -8.20
CA GLY A 401 -13.08 -1.75 -7.10
C GLY A 401 -13.32 -1.13 -5.71
N VAL A 402 -14.23 -0.17 -5.55
CA VAL A 402 -14.58 0.41 -4.24
C VAL A 402 -15.88 -0.20 -3.71
N ARG A 403 -15.94 -0.49 -2.41
CA ARG A 403 -17.17 -0.90 -1.72
C ARG A 403 -18.02 0.33 -1.34
N SER A 404 -19.32 0.15 -1.28
CA SER A 404 -20.29 1.17 -0.85
C SER A 404 -20.14 1.48 0.63
N GLY A 405 -20.28 2.76 1.02
CA GLY A 405 -20.07 3.22 2.40
C GLY A 405 -18.60 3.28 2.78
N ARG A 406 -18.12 4.44 3.23
CA ARG A 406 -16.73 4.65 3.62
C ARG A 406 -16.67 5.50 4.87
N PHE A 407 -15.75 5.15 5.76
CA PHE A 407 -15.33 6.02 6.86
C PHE A 407 -15.13 7.44 6.34
N ASN A 408 -15.86 8.39 6.92
CA ASN A 408 -15.76 9.81 6.59
C ASN A 408 -14.92 10.51 7.67
N PRO A 409 -13.63 10.82 7.44
CA PRO A 409 -12.81 11.52 8.43
C PRO A 409 -13.33 12.93 8.76
N SER A 410 -14.00 13.59 7.82
CA SER A 410 -14.61 14.92 8.02
C SER A 410 -15.84 14.89 8.91
N SER A 411 -16.37 13.70 9.23
CA SER A 411 -17.47 13.54 10.19
C SER A 411 -17.03 13.69 11.66
N LEU A 412 -15.73 13.80 11.96
CA LEU A 412 -15.24 13.86 13.33
C LEU A 412 -15.94 14.97 14.12
N MET A 413 -16.76 14.58 15.10
CA MET A 413 -17.28 15.48 16.13
C MET A 413 -16.53 15.21 17.42
N LEU A 414 -16.05 16.25 18.09
CA LEU A 414 -15.21 16.14 19.28
C LEU A 414 -15.67 17.05 20.42
N ARG A 415 -15.38 16.67 21.65
CA ARG A 415 -15.52 17.52 22.84
C ARG A 415 -14.33 18.50 22.88
N ARG A 416 -14.57 19.71 22.38
CA ARG A 416 -13.54 20.70 22.02
C ARG A 416 -12.53 20.93 23.14
N GLY A 417 -12.97 21.39 24.30
CA GLY A 417 -12.07 21.73 25.40
C GLY A 417 -11.26 20.54 25.93
N THR A 418 -11.83 19.33 25.94
CA THR A 418 -11.11 18.13 26.42
C THR A 418 -10.07 17.68 25.42
N VAL A 419 -10.41 17.64 24.14
CA VAL A 419 -9.49 17.21 23.09
C VAL A 419 -8.36 18.24 22.89
N LEU A 420 -8.66 19.55 22.82
CA LEU A 420 -7.63 20.57 22.61
C LEU A 420 -6.60 20.61 23.75
N ARG A 421 -7.00 20.42 25.01
CA ARG A 421 -6.05 20.39 26.14
C ARG A 421 -5.11 19.18 26.12
N THR A 422 -5.56 18.03 25.64
CA THR A 422 -4.79 16.78 25.70
C THR A 422 -4.07 16.45 24.39
N VAL A 423 -4.72 16.68 23.25
CA VAL A 423 -4.27 16.28 21.91
C VAL A 423 -3.85 17.47 21.06
N GLY A 424 -4.32 18.68 21.40
CA GLY A 424 -4.00 19.89 20.64
C GLY A 424 -4.67 19.91 19.27
N TYR A 425 -3.95 20.32 18.24
CA TYR A 425 -4.48 20.69 16.92
C TYR A 425 -4.15 19.67 15.81
N PHE A 426 -4.79 19.78 14.64
CA PHE A 426 -4.39 18.97 13.48
C PHE A 426 -2.94 19.28 13.09
N ASP A 427 -2.22 18.29 12.54
CA ASP A 427 -0.97 18.56 11.85
C ASP A 427 -1.23 19.49 10.65
N ARG A 428 -0.43 20.55 10.50
CA ARG A 428 -0.56 21.58 9.47
C ARG A 428 -0.08 21.08 8.10
N LEU A 429 -0.77 20.07 7.59
CA LEU A 429 -0.62 19.58 6.23
C LEU A 429 -1.65 20.22 5.31
N ARG A 430 -1.42 20.10 4.00
CA ARG A 430 -2.44 20.45 3.00
C ARG A 430 -3.44 19.30 2.81
N LYS A 431 -3.04 18.06 3.11
CA LYS A 431 -3.81 16.82 2.90
C LYS A 431 -3.49 15.75 3.95
N ALA A 432 -4.45 14.85 4.20
CA ALA A 432 -4.30 13.60 4.96
C ALA A 432 -4.16 13.66 6.50
N ALA A 433 -4.20 14.83 7.14
CA ALA A 433 -4.04 14.93 8.60
C ALA A 433 -5.30 14.54 9.42
N ASP A 434 -6.46 14.32 8.78
CA ASP A 434 -7.69 13.92 9.46
C ASP A 434 -7.56 12.57 10.18
N SER A 435 -7.05 11.58 9.46
CA SER A 435 -6.87 10.21 9.92
C SER A 435 -5.78 10.15 10.99
N GLU A 436 -4.78 11.03 10.89
CA GLU A 436 -3.77 11.22 11.93
C GLU A 436 -4.41 11.77 13.20
N TYR A 437 -5.20 12.85 13.11
CA TYR A 437 -5.79 13.48 14.27
C TYR A 437 -6.77 12.56 15.01
N ILE A 438 -7.62 11.83 14.27
CA ILE A 438 -8.52 10.80 14.83
C ILE A 438 -7.72 9.69 15.52
N GLY A 439 -6.67 9.19 14.85
CA GLY A 439 -5.77 8.19 15.42
C GLY A 439 -5.07 8.67 16.70
N ARG A 440 -4.68 9.95 16.75
CA ARG A 440 -4.03 10.55 17.92
C ARG A 440 -4.98 10.70 19.09
N ILE A 441 -6.25 11.06 18.84
CA ILE A 441 -7.30 11.06 19.87
C ILE A 441 -7.48 9.65 20.44
N HIS A 442 -7.56 8.62 19.58
CA HIS A 442 -7.63 7.22 20.03
C HIS A 442 -6.43 6.82 20.89
N ALA A 443 -5.21 7.19 20.48
CA ALA A 443 -3.99 6.86 21.21
C ALA A 443 -3.93 7.56 22.59
N ALA A 444 -4.35 8.82 22.66
CA ALA A 444 -4.29 9.62 23.88
C ALA A 444 -5.32 9.22 24.94
N PHE A 445 -6.54 8.89 24.52
CA PHE A 445 -7.64 8.58 25.45
C PHE A 445 -7.91 7.08 25.61
N GLY A 446 -7.41 6.25 24.69
CA GLY A 446 -7.62 4.80 24.66
C GLY A 446 -8.76 4.35 23.76
N ALA A 447 -8.74 3.07 23.40
CA ALA A 447 -9.80 2.44 22.61
C ALA A 447 -11.15 2.52 23.35
N GLY A 448 -12.21 2.91 22.64
CA GLY A 448 -13.56 3.07 23.20
C GLY A 448 -13.94 4.49 23.65
N ARG A 449 -13.03 5.47 23.56
CA ARG A 449 -13.33 6.89 23.85
C ARG A 449 -13.81 7.68 22.63
N VAL A 450 -13.63 7.11 21.44
CA VAL A 450 -14.21 7.61 20.19
C VAL A 450 -15.21 6.56 19.71
N ARG A 451 -16.45 6.98 19.48
CA ARG A 451 -17.52 6.08 19.02
C ARG A 451 -17.76 6.28 17.52
N HIS A 452 -17.66 5.20 16.75
CA HIS A 452 -18.12 5.21 15.37
C HIS A 452 -19.63 4.92 15.34
N LEU A 453 -20.37 5.63 14.50
CA LEU A 453 -21.78 5.40 14.26
C LEU A 453 -21.93 4.44 13.09
N ASP A 454 -22.10 3.15 13.41
CA ASP A 454 -22.19 2.05 12.44
C ASP A 454 -23.53 2.00 11.68
N SER A 455 -24.30 3.11 11.67
CA SER A 455 -25.56 3.24 10.92
C SER A 455 -25.33 3.43 9.42
N LEU A 456 -26.40 3.54 8.64
CA LEU A 456 -26.31 3.99 7.24
C LEU A 456 -25.54 5.33 7.14
N PRO A 457 -24.90 5.61 5.98
CA PRO A 457 -24.09 6.80 5.77
C PRO A 457 -24.81 8.10 6.13
N LEU A 458 -24.11 9.04 6.77
CA LEU A 458 -24.66 10.34 7.21
C LEU A 458 -24.15 11.54 6.40
N ALA A 459 -23.43 11.29 5.31
CA ALA A 459 -22.97 12.32 4.39
C ALA A 459 -22.88 11.77 2.97
N LEU A 460 -23.08 12.64 1.98
CA LEU A 460 -22.74 12.39 0.58
C LEU A 460 -21.43 13.10 0.27
N ILE A 461 -20.38 12.32 -0.04
CA ILE A 461 -19.04 12.83 -0.32
C ILE A 461 -18.87 13.05 -1.82
N ARG A 462 -18.69 14.29 -2.26
CA ARG A 462 -18.66 14.64 -3.68
C ARG A 462 -17.35 14.20 -4.33
N LEU A 463 -17.43 13.60 -5.52
CA LEU A 463 -16.30 13.37 -6.40
C LEU A 463 -16.36 14.26 -7.63
N SER A 464 -15.87 15.47 -7.48
CA SER A 464 -15.56 16.31 -8.64
C SER A 464 -14.22 15.91 -9.27
N ALA A 465 -13.95 16.38 -10.49
CA ALA A 465 -12.65 16.23 -11.14
C ALA A 465 -11.51 16.90 -10.34
N GLY A 466 -11.83 17.89 -9.51
CA GLY A 466 -10.88 18.63 -8.67
C GLY A 466 -10.63 18.05 -7.27
N SER A 467 -11.28 16.95 -6.89
CA SER A 467 -11.15 16.38 -5.52
C SER A 467 -9.69 16.05 -5.18
N LEU A 468 -9.17 16.68 -4.12
CA LEU A 468 -7.78 16.54 -3.65
C LEU A 468 -7.38 15.09 -3.38
N SER A 469 -8.34 14.23 -3.02
CA SER A 469 -8.11 12.83 -2.64
C SER A 469 -8.08 11.87 -3.82
N ARG A 470 -8.69 12.22 -4.97
CA ARG A 470 -8.87 11.31 -6.12
C ARG A 470 -7.55 11.00 -6.83
N ALA A 471 -6.63 11.96 -6.87
CA ALA A 471 -5.28 11.75 -7.40
C ALA A 471 -4.43 10.84 -6.51
N GLU A 472 -4.74 10.75 -5.21
CA GLU A 472 -3.87 10.12 -4.20
C GLU A 472 -4.43 8.81 -3.63
N ILE A 473 -5.71 8.51 -3.85
CA ILE A 473 -6.36 7.31 -3.35
C ILE A 473 -7.20 6.68 -4.46
N ARG A 474 -6.88 5.42 -4.76
CA ARG A 474 -7.60 4.57 -5.71
C ARG A 474 -7.88 3.21 -5.05
N PRO A 475 -8.76 2.37 -5.61
CA PRO A 475 -8.95 1.00 -5.10
C PRO A 475 -7.61 0.28 -4.94
N HIS A 476 -7.32 -0.17 -3.72
CA HIS A 476 -6.06 -0.83 -3.34
C HIS A 476 -4.78 0.01 -3.51
N TRP A 477 -4.83 1.22 -4.09
CA TRP A 477 -3.69 2.11 -4.28
C TRP A 477 -3.80 3.40 -3.45
N MET A 478 -2.67 3.87 -2.93
CA MET A 478 -2.55 5.10 -2.19
C MET A 478 -1.18 5.69 -2.51
N HIS A 479 -1.13 6.99 -2.73
CA HIS A 479 0.09 7.72 -3.04
C HIS A 479 1.19 7.42 -2.01
N PRO A 480 2.45 7.18 -2.43
CA PRO A 480 3.55 6.87 -1.51
C PRO A 480 3.68 7.84 -0.34
N ALA A 481 3.52 9.16 -0.59
CA ALA A 481 3.54 10.18 0.46
C ALA A 481 2.50 9.93 1.58
N ARG A 482 1.26 9.57 1.24
CA ARG A 482 0.25 9.24 2.27
C ARG A 482 0.63 8.01 3.07
N THR A 483 1.19 6.99 2.41
CA THR A 483 1.63 5.78 3.10
C THR A 483 2.84 6.02 4.00
N ALA A 484 3.73 6.94 3.59
CA ALA A 484 4.86 7.37 4.39
C ALA A 484 4.42 8.11 5.65
N TYR A 485 3.56 9.10 5.49
CA TYR A 485 2.96 9.83 6.60
C TYR A 485 2.19 8.92 7.56
N MET A 486 1.37 8.00 7.00
CA MET A 486 0.63 7.02 7.78
C MET A 486 1.53 6.12 8.63
N SER A 487 2.61 5.58 8.04
CA SER A 487 3.59 4.77 8.76
C SER A 487 4.23 5.55 9.91
N ALA A 488 4.58 6.82 9.67
CA ALA A 488 5.26 7.67 10.63
C ALA A 488 4.38 8.03 11.84
N TYR A 489 3.14 8.51 11.59
CA TYR A 489 2.24 8.86 12.69
C TYR A 489 1.72 7.62 13.43
N GLN A 490 1.52 6.48 12.77
CA GLN A 490 1.07 5.25 13.44
C GLN A 490 2.08 4.79 14.47
N ARG A 491 3.37 4.90 14.16
CA ARG A 491 4.44 4.59 15.12
C ARG A 491 4.41 5.54 16.32
N HIS A 492 4.22 6.83 16.09
CA HIS A 492 4.09 7.81 17.18
C HIS A 492 2.86 7.55 18.05
N HIS A 493 1.72 7.20 17.44
CA HIS A 493 0.49 6.86 18.16
C HIS A 493 0.65 5.61 19.04
N GLN A 494 1.41 4.60 18.59
CA GLN A 494 1.77 3.46 19.43
C GLN A 494 2.56 3.90 20.68
N LEU A 495 3.52 4.82 20.52
CA LEU A 495 4.30 5.35 21.64
C LEU A 495 3.43 6.15 22.61
N ILE A 496 2.47 6.94 22.11
CA ILE A 496 1.47 7.64 22.95
C ILE A 496 0.66 6.61 23.76
N ALA A 497 0.13 5.57 23.11
CA ALA A 497 -0.67 4.54 23.78
C ALA A 497 0.15 3.79 24.85
N GLN A 498 1.45 3.65 24.65
CA GLN A 498 2.41 3.07 25.60
C GLN A 498 2.89 4.07 26.68
N ARG A 499 2.41 5.32 26.66
CA ARG A 499 2.86 6.42 27.54
C ARG A 499 4.35 6.75 27.42
N ARG A 500 4.92 6.52 26.24
CA ARG A 500 6.33 6.80 25.88
C ARG A 500 6.49 8.09 25.07
N ALA A 501 5.38 8.73 24.67
CA ALA A 501 5.39 10.00 23.94
C ALA A 501 4.13 10.84 24.28
N GLY A 502 4.23 12.15 24.10
CA GLY A 502 3.11 13.10 24.26
C GLY A 502 2.19 13.13 23.04
N ALA A 503 0.89 13.37 23.29
CA ALA A 503 -0.13 13.50 22.25
C ALA A 503 -0.39 14.94 21.80
N TYR A 504 0.02 15.92 22.59
CA TYR A 504 -0.27 17.33 22.34
C TYR A 504 0.43 17.85 21.08
N ARG A 505 -0.29 18.63 20.27
CA ARG A 505 0.26 19.43 19.17
C ARG A 505 -0.09 20.90 19.34
N PRO A 506 0.88 21.81 19.24
CA PRO A 506 0.60 23.24 19.26
C PRO A 506 -0.10 23.70 17.98
N ALA A 507 -0.83 24.81 18.08
CA ALA A 507 -1.61 25.38 16.96
C ALA A 507 -0.72 25.84 15.79
N ASP A 508 0.49 26.32 16.11
CA ASP A 508 1.46 26.80 15.12
C ASP A 508 2.11 25.68 14.30
N GLY A 509 1.93 24.41 14.70
CA GLY A 509 2.51 23.24 14.05
C GLY A 509 3.99 22.99 14.39
N SER A 510 4.53 23.68 15.40
CA SER A 510 5.85 23.39 15.94
C SER A 510 5.90 22.00 16.60
N ASP A 511 7.11 21.49 16.85
CA ASP A 511 7.33 20.20 17.54
C ASP A 511 6.65 18.98 16.88
N ARG A 512 6.86 18.81 15.57
CA ARG A 512 6.44 17.59 14.85
C ARG A 512 7.45 16.45 15.12
N PRO A 513 7.06 15.33 15.75
CA PRO A 513 7.94 14.26 16.22
C PRO A 513 8.11 13.15 15.18
N PHE A 514 7.62 13.39 13.96
CA PHE A 514 7.79 12.53 12.81
C PHE A 514 7.78 13.37 11.54
N PRO A 515 8.49 12.97 10.48
CA PRO A 515 8.55 13.75 9.25
C PRO A 515 7.23 13.69 8.47
N ALA A 516 6.90 14.79 7.81
CA ALA A 516 5.82 14.86 6.84
C ALA A 516 6.42 14.94 5.42
N PRO A 517 5.94 14.15 4.44
CA PRO A 517 6.42 14.22 3.08
C PRO A 517 6.11 15.56 2.40
N ASP A 518 7.05 16.03 1.56
CA ASP A 518 6.95 17.27 0.78
C ASP A 518 5.64 17.39 -0.01
N HIS A 519 5.21 16.29 -0.65
CA HIS A 519 3.94 16.21 -1.37
C HIS A 519 2.70 16.57 -0.52
N LEU A 520 2.69 16.23 0.78
CA LEU A 520 1.57 16.57 1.68
C LEU A 520 1.71 17.97 2.29
N LEU A 521 2.93 18.51 2.33
CA LEU A 521 3.23 19.88 2.70
C LEU A 521 2.95 20.86 1.54
N GLY A 522 2.88 20.37 0.30
CA GLY A 522 2.79 21.21 -0.90
C GLY A 522 4.10 21.91 -1.23
N THR A 523 5.23 21.37 -0.76
CA THR A 523 6.57 21.86 -1.06
C THR A 523 7.22 20.98 -2.11
N VAL A 524 8.13 21.55 -2.89
CA VAL A 524 9.05 20.80 -3.75
C VAL A 524 10.45 21.18 -3.33
N ARG A 525 11.26 20.19 -2.95
CA ARG A 525 12.62 20.38 -2.47
C ARG A 525 13.54 19.43 -3.20
N ASP A 526 14.59 19.98 -3.79
CA ASP A 526 15.70 19.17 -4.28
C ASP A 526 16.50 18.67 -3.09
N ARG A 527 16.65 17.35 -3.00
CA ARG A 527 17.38 16.70 -1.92
C ARG A 527 18.58 15.96 -2.47
N ALA A 528 19.73 16.13 -1.82
CA ALA A 528 20.95 15.44 -2.14
C ALA A 528 21.32 14.46 -1.02
N TYR A 529 21.68 13.23 -1.38
CA TYR A 529 22.13 12.21 -0.44
C TYR A 529 23.41 11.56 -0.95
N ASP A 530 24.27 11.16 -0.02
CA ASP A 530 25.45 10.38 -0.34
C ASP A 530 25.04 8.94 -0.69
N VAL A 531 24.12 8.38 0.09
CA VAL A 531 23.63 7.01 -0.11
C VAL A 531 22.12 6.95 0.01
N VAL A 532 21.47 6.36 -1.00
CA VAL A 532 20.07 5.96 -0.96
C VAL A 532 20.00 4.43 -0.91
N MET A 533 19.39 3.88 0.13
CA MET A 533 19.25 2.43 0.30
C MET A 533 17.86 1.93 -0.05
N VAL A 534 17.79 0.99 -0.99
CA VAL A 534 16.55 0.40 -1.49
C VAL A 534 16.40 -1.02 -0.93
N ALA A 535 15.29 -1.27 -0.23
CA ALA A 535 14.96 -2.58 0.34
C ALA A 535 13.46 -2.67 0.62
N ASP A 536 13.02 -3.85 1.07
CA ASP A 536 11.70 -4.02 1.66
C ASP A 536 11.74 -3.83 3.18
N TRP A 537 11.57 -2.59 3.63
CA TRP A 537 11.68 -2.15 5.02
C TRP A 537 10.45 -2.45 5.90
N ARG A 538 9.46 -3.18 5.38
CA ARG A 538 8.26 -3.58 6.14
C ARG A 538 8.56 -4.66 7.18
N PHE A 539 9.61 -5.44 6.95
CA PHE A 539 9.99 -6.59 7.78
C PHE A 539 11.47 -6.52 8.14
N LEU A 540 11.84 -7.02 9.32
CA LEU A 540 13.23 -7.09 9.79
C LEU A 540 13.77 -8.52 9.69
N GLU A 541 13.81 -9.04 8.47
CA GLU A 541 14.57 -10.26 8.15
C GLU A 541 16.08 -9.96 8.14
N SER A 542 16.92 -10.98 7.97
CA SER A 542 18.37 -10.85 8.03
C SER A 542 18.94 -9.81 7.07
N ALA A 543 18.45 -9.74 5.84
CA ALA A 543 18.91 -8.73 4.87
C ALA A 543 18.60 -7.31 5.35
N GLN A 544 17.40 -7.05 5.89
CA GLN A 544 17.00 -5.74 6.39
C GLN A 544 17.64 -5.37 7.73
N ARG A 545 17.85 -6.34 8.63
CA ARG A 545 18.64 -6.11 9.86
C ARG A 545 20.07 -5.73 9.52
N THR A 546 20.65 -6.40 8.53
CA THR A 546 21.98 -6.08 7.98
C THR A 546 21.99 -4.67 7.37
N ALA A 547 21.00 -4.35 6.52
CA ALA A 547 20.80 -3.02 5.95
C ALA A 547 20.64 -1.91 7.02
N LEU A 548 19.95 -2.22 8.12
CA LEU A 548 19.73 -1.28 9.21
C LEU A 548 21.03 -0.91 9.93
N ASP A 549 21.90 -1.89 10.17
CA ASP A 549 23.20 -1.66 10.79
C ASP A 549 24.17 -0.96 9.84
N GLU A 550 24.13 -1.29 8.55
CA GLU A 550 24.83 -0.56 7.48
C GLU A 550 24.40 0.92 7.44
N LEU A 551 23.09 1.22 7.50
CA LEU A 551 22.59 2.59 7.54
C LEU A 551 23.10 3.36 8.76
N ARG A 552 23.08 2.74 9.95
CA ARG A 552 23.61 3.35 11.18
C ARG A 552 25.11 3.62 11.06
N ALA A 553 25.86 2.70 10.46
CA ALA A 553 27.29 2.87 10.22
C ALA A 553 27.58 4.07 9.31
N LEU A 554 26.86 4.19 8.19
CA LEU A 554 26.99 5.31 7.25
C LEU A 554 26.62 6.64 7.91
N LYS A 555 25.53 6.69 8.68
CA LYS A 555 25.15 7.89 9.42
C LYS A 555 26.21 8.29 10.43
N THR A 556 26.77 7.32 11.17
CA THR A 556 27.81 7.61 12.16
C THR A 556 29.10 8.12 11.50
N ALA A 557 29.35 7.73 10.25
CA ALA A 557 30.44 8.27 9.42
C ALA A 557 30.13 9.66 8.83
N GLY A 558 29.01 10.30 9.20
CA GLY A 558 28.63 11.63 8.76
C GLY A 558 27.94 11.70 7.40
N LEU A 559 27.62 10.56 6.78
CA LEU A 559 26.97 10.53 5.48
C LEU A 559 25.47 10.84 5.58
N ARG A 560 24.96 11.57 4.59
CA ARG A 560 23.53 11.81 4.39
C ARG A 560 22.90 10.59 3.74
N VAL A 561 22.08 9.89 4.50
CA VAL A 561 21.44 8.64 4.08
C VAL A 561 19.92 8.79 3.96
N ALA A 562 19.36 8.15 2.94
CA ALA A 562 17.92 8.01 2.78
C ALA A 562 17.54 6.56 2.48
N LEU A 563 16.30 6.21 2.83
CA LEU A 563 15.68 4.93 2.53
C LEU A 563 14.56 5.06 1.51
N LEU A 564 14.51 4.08 0.61
CA LEU A 564 13.49 3.93 -0.42
C LEU A 564 12.81 2.57 -0.27
N GLN A 565 11.49 2.57 -0.07
CA GLN A 565 10.69 1.36 0.19
C GLN A 565 10.21 0.71 -1.11
N PHE A 566 10.67 -0.51 -1.37
CA PHE A 566 10.15 -1.38 -2.43
C PHE A 566 9.55 -2.64 -1.82
N ASP A 567 8.41 -3.07 -2.34
CA ASP A 567 7.73 -4.28 -1.86
C ASP A 567 8.33 -5.53 -2.52
N SER A 568 8.73 -6.52 -1.72
CA SER A 568 9.16 -7.82 -2.24
C SER A 568 7.95 -8.68 -2.65
N TYR A 569 8.05 -9.34 -3.81
CA TYR A 569 7.05 -10.29 -4.27
C TYR A 569 7.00 -11.58 -3.42
N ARG A 570 8.01 -11.80 -2.56
CA ARG A 570 8.06 -12.92 -1.63
C ARG A 570 7.45 -12.58 -0.26
N ALA A 571 7.19 -11.30 -0.01
CA ALA A 571 6.64 -10.76 1.24
C ALA A 571 5.30 -10.04 0.98
N ILE A 572 4.34 -10.78 0.41
CA ILE A 572 3.08 -10.22 -0.09
C ILE A 572 1.97 -10.31 0.94
N HIS A 573 1.26 -9.19 1.14
CA HIS A 573 0.14 -9.08 2.07
C HIS A 573 -1.08 -8.45 1.42
N LEU A 574 -2.27 -8.92 1.85
CA LEU A 574 -3.57 -8.33 1.45
C LEU A 574 -3.71 -6.88 1.89
N ARG A 575 -3.12 -6.55 3.03
CA ARG A 575 -3.19 -5.22 3.63
C ARG A 575 -1.85 -4.50 3.45
N ARG A 576 -1.91 -3.17 3.55
CA ARG A 576 -0.71 -2.35 3.67
C ARG A 576 -0.07 -2.62 5.02
N ILE A 577 1.23 -2.85 5.01
CA ILE A 577 2.06 -3.02 6.21
C ILE A 577 2.91 -1.75 6.31
N PRO A 578 2.94 -1.07 7.48
CA PRO A 578 3.85 0.06 7.70
C PRO A 578 5.31 -0.42 7.69
N LEU A 579 6.26 0.52 7.79
CA LEU A 579 7.65 0.13 8.02
C LEU A 579 7.77 -0.60 9.35
N ALA A 580 8.75 -1.51 9.45
CA ALA A 580 9.07 -2.14 10.71
C ALA A 580 9.42 -1.08 11.76
N ALA A 581 9.00 -1.30 13.01
CA ALA A 581 9.09 -0.30 14.07
C ALA A 581 10.50 0.31 14.21
N ALA A 582 11.55 -0.53 14.23
CA ALA A 582 12.93 -0.05 14.36
C ALA A 582 13.41 0.79 13.16
N VAL A 583 12.88 0.55 11.95
CA VAL A 583 13.18 1.38 10.77
C VAL A 583 12.41 2.69 10.86
N GLN A 584 11.13 2.63 11.25
CA GLN A 584 10.32 3.83 11.39
C GLN A 584 10.83 4.76 12.50
N ASP A 585 11.40 4.19 13.57
CA ASP A 585 12.05 4.97 14.63
C ASP A 585 13.24 5.78 14.07
N LEU A 586 14.09 5.19 13.22
CA LEU A 586 15.18 5.92 12.55
C LEU A 586 14.70 7.05 11.62
N VAL A 587 13.50 6.91 11.07
CA VAL A 587 12.89 7.95 10.24
C VAL A 587 12.33 9.06 11.12
N ASN A 588 11.66 8.69 12.20
CA ASN A 588 11.03 9.65 13.10
C ASN A 588 12.06 10.48 13.89
N ASP A 589 13.20 9.88 14.25
CA ASP A 589 14.29 10.57 14.98
C ASP A 589 15.27 11.34 14.08
N GLY A 590 15.11 11.29 12.75
CA GLY A 590 15.97 11.99 11.79
C GLY A 590 17.32 11.31 11.52
N THR A 591 17.50 10.06 11.96
CA THR A 591 18.68 9.26 11.61
C THR A 591 18.77 9.04 10.10
N ALA A 592 17.66 8.69 9.45
CA ALA A 592 17.56 8.49 8.00
C ALA A 592 16.29 9.12 7.41
N ASP A 593 16.40 9.73 6.24
CA ASP A 593 15.24 10.29 5.56
C ASP A 593 14.49 9.21 4.77
N ARG A 594 13.16 9.24 4.80
CA ARG A 594 12.34 8.43 3.89
C ARG A 594 12.00 9.22 2.64
N ILE A 595 12.38 8.71 1.48
CA ILE A 595 12.04 9.29 0.17
C ILE A 595 11.03 8.43 -0.60
N ALA A 596 10.36 9.03 -1.57
CA ALA A 596 9.52 8.37 -2.56
C ALA A 596 10.17 8.43 -3.96
N LEU A 597 9.76 7.53 -4.86
CA LEU A 597 10.28 7.50 -6.23
C LEU A 597 10.07 8.81 -6.98
N GLU A 598 8.96 9.52 -6.73
CA GLU A 598 8.59 10.75 -7.43
C GLU A 598 9.28 12.01 -6.84
N ASP A 599 10.02 11.88 -5.74
CA ASP A 599 10.74 12.99 -5.13
C ASP A 599 11.92 13.44 -6.01
N SER A 600 12.21 14.75 -6.05
CA SER A 600 13.40 15.29 -6.71
C SER A 600 14.64 14.99 -5.86
N VAL A 601 15.38 13.93 -6.23
CA VAL A 601 16.52 13.43 -5.45
C VAL A 601 17.75 13.21 -6.32
N SER A 602 18.87 13.80 -5.92
CA SER A 602 20.21 13.45 -6.42
C SER A 602 20.91 12.55 -5.40
N ALA A 603 21.32 11.36 -5.83
CA ALA A 603 22.06 10.41 -5.02
C ALA A 603 23.48 10.22 -5.58
N ALA A 604 24.51 10.32 -4.74
CA ALA A 604 25.85 9.93 -5.15
C ALA A 604 25.92 8.42 -5.40
N LEU A 605 25.25 7.63 -4.55
CA LEU A 605 25.16 6.17 -4.67
C LEU A 605 23.75 5.68 -4.32
N VAL A 606 23.19 4.83 -5.18
CA VAL A 606 22.03 3.99 -4.82
C VAL A 606 22.52 2.58 -4.52
N VAL A 607 22.10 2.02 -3.38
CA VAL A 607 22.38 0.63 -3.00
C VAL A 607 21.07 -0.13 -2.92
N VAL A 608 20.82 -1.02 -3.88
CA VAL A 608 19.71 -1.97 -3.83
C VAL A 608 20.16 -3.16 -3.00
N ARG A 609 19.69 -3.22 -1.75
CA ARG A 609 20.20 -4.18 -0.76
C ARG A 609 19.66 -5.59 -0.95
N GLN A 610 18.55 -5.72 -1.67
CA GLN A 610 17.85 -6.97 -1.98
C GLN A 610 17.45 -6.96 -3.45
N ALA A 611 18.10 -7.78 -4.29
CA ALA A 611 17.84 -7.76 -5.74
C ALA A 611 16.37 -8.05 -6.10
N GLY A 612 15.72 -8.96 -5.35
CA GLY A 612 14.34 -9.39 -5.62
C GLY A 612 13.26 -8.30 -5.54
N VAL A 613 13.52 -7.18 -4.87
CA VAL A 613 12.53 -6.09 -4.75
C VAL A 613 12.30 -5.35 -6.07
N LEU A 614 13.24 -5.47 -7.02
CA LEU A 614 13.17 -4.79 -8.32
C LEU A 614 12.08 -5.36 -9.23
N HIS A 615 11.64 -6.61 -9.02
CA HIS A 615 10.58 -7.25 -9.81
C HIS A 615 9.20 -6.63 -9.60
N PHE A 616 8.97 -6.00 -8.44
CA PHE A 616 7.69 -5.42 -8.05
C PHE A 616 7.74 -3.89 -7.93
N ALA A 617 8.80 -3.27 -8.45
CA ALA A 617 8.98 -1.83 -8.48
C ALA A 617 7.87 -1.15 -9.29
N ALA A 618 7.45 0.03 -8.84
CA ALA A 618 6.41 0.80 -9.50
C ALA A 618 6.84 1.21 -10.92
N SER A 619 5.92 1.15 -11.88
CA SER A 619 6.12 1.63 -13.25
C SER A 619 5.74 3.11 -13.36
N VAL A 620 6.29 3.92 -12.45
CA VAL A 620 6.16 5.38 -12.44
C VAL A 620 7.47 6.01 -12.88
N GLU A 621 7.42 7.26 -13.35
CA GLU A 621 8.63 8.04 -13.54
C GLU A 621 9.29 8.29 -12.18
N SER A 622 10.58 7.99 -12.10
CA SER A 622 11.37 8.25 -10.90
C SER A 622 11.97 9.65 -11.01
N GLY A 623 11.89 10.45 -9.95
CA GLY A 623 12.66 11.67 -9.71
C GLY A 623 14.00 11.43 -9.02
N VAL A 624 14.30 10.17 -8.64
CA VAL A 624 15.59 9.79 -8.06
C VAL A 624 16.61 9.57 -9.18
N ARG A 625 17.72 10.31 -9.14
CA ARG A 625 18.85 10.16 -10.07
C ARG A 625 20.12 9.84 -9.31
N ALA A 626 20.75 8.73 -9.67
CA ALA A 626 21.98 8.28 -9.04
C ALA A 626 23.18 8.52 -9.96
N ARG A 627 24.34 8.87 -9.40
CA ARG A 627 25.60 8.87 -10.16
C ARG A 627 26.14 7.46 -10.35
N ARG A 628 25.93 6.58 -9.37
CA ARG A 628 26.30 5.17 -9.42
C ARG A 628 25.24 4.33 -8.72
N ALA A 629 25.05 3.09 -9.15
CA ALA A 629 24.14 2.14 -8.54
C ALA A 629 24.83 0.81 -8.26
N LEU A 630 24.57 0.24 -7.08
CA LEU A 630 24.99 -1.10 -6.70
C LEU A 630 23.77 -1.97 -6.48
N ILE A 631 23.77 -3.18 -7.02
CA ILE A 631 22.81 -4.22 -6.68
C ILE A 631 23.55 -5.23 -5.81
N VAL A 632 23.20 -5.28 -4.53
CA VAL A 632 23.70 -6.29 -3.61
C VAL A 632 22.91 -7.56 -3.84
N ALA A 633 23.60 -8.59 -4.33
CA ALA A 633 23.05 -9.93 -4.40
C ALA A 633 23.19 -10.58 -3.02
N ASP A 634 22.15 -10.39 -2.19
CA ASP A 634 22.04 -11.03 -0.87
C ASP A 634 21.84 -12.54 -0.95
N ARG A 635 21.41 -13.04 -2.11
CA ARG A 635 21.13 -14.45 -2.41
C ARG A 635 21.50 -14.78 -3.85
N ALA A 636 21.70 -16.06 -4.17
CA ALA A 636 21.80 -16.55 -5.54
C ALA A 636 20.48 -16.30 -6.31
N PRO A 637 20.53 -16.00 -7.63
CA PRO A 637 19.34 -15.80 -8.46
C PRO A 637 18.38 -17.00 -8.48
N VAL A 638 18.95 -18.22 -8.45
CA VAL A 638 18.24 -19.52 -8.43
C VAL A 638 19.01 -20.44 -7.49
N ARG A 639 18.33 -21.35 -6.79
CA ARG A 639 18.99 -22.37 -5.96
C ARG A 639 19.81 -23.33 -6.83
N ALA A 640 20.83 -23.96 -6.25
CA ALA A 640 21.77 -24.80 -7.00
C ALA A 640 21.12 -26.03 -7.69
N ASP A 641 19.96 -26.49 -7.20
CA ASP A 641 19.21 -27.60 -7.80
C ASP A 641 18.21 -27.16 -8.88
N GLY A 642 18.23 -25.88 -9.26
CA GLY A 642 17.36 -25.31 -10.28
C GLY A 642 15.96 -24.92 -9.79
N SER A 643 15.66 -25.09 -8.51
CA SER A 643 14.41 -24.62 -7.91
C SER A 643 14.57 -23.26 -7.23
N ASP A 644 13.48 -22.70 -6.71
CA ASP A 644 13.44 -21.42 -5.98
C ASP A 644 14.12 -20.31 -6.79
N HIS A 645 13.49 -19.95 -7.90
CA HIS A 645 13.89 -18.77 -8.65
C HIS A 645 13.53 -17.51 -7.85
N ARG A 646 14.55 -16.72 -7.50
CA ARG A 646 14.42 -15.58 -6.57
C ARG A 646 14.45 -14.22 -7.25
N TYR A 647 15.23 -14.07 -8.32
CA TYR A 647 15.23 -12.88 -9.16
C TYR A 647 15.94 -13.17 -10.49
N ASP A 648 15.54 -12.45 -11.54
CA ASP A 648 16.27 -12.39 -12.82
C ASP A 648 17.24 -11.20 -12.84
N PRO A 649 18.56 -11.42 -12.96
CA PRO A 649 19.56 -10.34 -12.96
C PRO A 649 19.38 -9.32 -14.09
N THR A 650 18.96 -9.75 -15.28
CA THR A 650 18.75 -8.84 -16.42
C THR A 650 17.64 -7.83 -16.11
N THR A 651 16.49 -8.33 -15.65
CA THR A 651 15.34 -7.51 -15.25
C THR A 651 15.72 -6.56 -14.12
N CYS A 652 16.49 -7.02 -13.13
CA CYS A 652 16.97 -6.17 -12.04
C CYS A 652 17.85 -5.02 -12.57
N ALA A 653 18.75 -5.32 -13.51
CA ALA A 653 19.60 -4.30 -14.12
C ALA A 653 18.79 -3.28 -14.93
N ASP A 654 17.84 -3.75 -15.75
CA ASP A 654 16.96 -2.91 -16.57
C ASP A 654 16.11 -1.96 -15.71
N VAL A 655 15.50 -2.48 -14.65
CA VAL A 655 14.71 -1.68 -13.71
C VAL A 655 15.57 -0.65 -13.00
N THR A 656 16.78 -1.01 -12.59
CA THR A 656 17.71 -0.10 -11.91
C THR A 656 18.13 1.05 -12.84
N ARG A 657 18.50 0.75 -14.09
CA ARG A 657 18.78 1.78 -15.11
C ARG A 657 17.58 2.70 -15.33
N ARG A 658 16.39 2.13 -15.49
CA ARG A 658 15.16 2.89 -15.72
C ARG A 658 14.84 3.84 -14.57
N LEU A 659 14.93 3.35 -13.33
CA LEU A 659 14.50 4.11 -12.15
C LEU A 659 15.55 5.11 -11.68
N PHE A 660 16.84 4.80 -11.79
CA PHE A 660 17.89 5.64 -11.19
C PHE A 660 18.80 6.31 -12.21
N GLY A 661 18.71 5.95 -13.49
CA GLY A 661 19.54 6.54 -14.56
C GLY A 661 21.02 6.17 -14.48
N ALA A 662 21.37 5.11 -13.75
CA ALA A 662 22.74 4.65 -13.57
C ALA A 662 22.88 3.18 -13.98
N GLU A 663 24.04 2.83 -14.55
CA GLU A 663 24.39 1.43 -14.78
C GLU A 663 24.68 0.73 -13.44
N PRO A 664 23.96 -0.36 -13.11
CA PRO A 664 24.20 -1.09 -11.88
C PRO A 664 25.45 -1.94 -11.97
N THR A 665 26.23 -1.93 -10.90
CA THR A 665 27.26 -2.93 -10.66
C THR A 665 26.76 -3.97 -9.65
N TRP A 666 26.99 -5.26 -9.93
CA TRP A 666 26.60 -6.33 -9.00
C TRP A 666 27.67 -6.54 -7.94
N VAL A 667 27.24 -6.56 -6.68
CA VAL A 667 28.10 -6.84 -5.52
C VAL A 667 27.59 -8.10 -4.82
N PRO A 668 28.32 -9.22 -4.88
CA PRO A 668 27.91 -10.43 -4.17
C PRO A 668 28.03 -10.24 -2.64
N GLN A 669 27.12 -10.87 -1.90
CA GLN A 669 27.18 -10.89 -0.43
C GLN A 669 28.26 -11.82 0.11
N ASP A 670 28.54 -12.91 -0.61
CA ASP A 670 29.51 -13.93 -0.20
C ASP A 670 30.03 -14.75 -1.41
N PRO A 671 31.09 -15.57 -1.22
CA PRO A 671 31.70 -16.33 -2.30
C PRO A 671 30.77 -17.35 -2.97
N GLY A 672 29.79 -17.90 -2.24
CA GLY A 672 28.79 -18.81 -2.78
C GLY A 672 27.86 -18.08 -3.75
N VAL A 673 27.34 -16.91 -3.36
CA VAL A 673 26.52 -16.06 -4.24
C VAL A 673 27.31 -15.56 -5.44
N ARG A 674 28.59 -15.19 -5.25
CA ARG A 674 29.51 -14.83 -6.33
C ARG A 674 29.61 -15.93 -7.37
N ALA A 675 29.80 -17.17 -6.94
CA ALA A 675 29.88 -18.32 -7.83
C ALA A 675 28.58 -18.49 -8.65
N ALA A 676 27.42 -18.25 -8.04
CA ALA A 676 26.12 -18.32 -8.72
C ALA A 676 25.87 -17.21 -9.75
N LEU A 677 26.54 -16.06 -9.60
CA LEU A 677 26.41 -14.93 -10.54
C LEU A 677 27.39 -15.00 -11.72
N ARG A 678 28.44 -15.83 -11.64
CA ARG A 678 29.42 -15.99 -12.73
C ARG A 678 28.72 -16.39 -14.03
N GLY A 679 28.94 -15.62 -15.08
CA GLY A 679 28.34 -15.85 -16.40
C GLY A 679 26.90 -15.39 -16.55
N VAL A 680 26.28 -14.84 -15.49
CA VAL A 680 24.91 -14.29 -15.51
C VAL A 680 24.92 -12.77 -15.38
N ALA A 681 25.86 -12.21 -14.62
CA ALA A 681 26.07 -10.77 -14.48
C ALA A 681 27.56 -10.45 -14.28
N GLU A 682 27.96 -9.22 -14.63
CA GLU A 682 29.28 -8.69 -14.28
C GLU A 682 29.29 -8.29 -12.80
N VAL A 683 30.20 -8.89 -12.03
CA VAL A 683 30.29 -8.73 -10.58
C VAL A 683 31.60 -8.05 -10.19
N GLU A 684 31.55 -7.22 -9.15
CA GLU A 684 32.73 -6.60 -8.57
C GLU A 684 33.72 -7.65 -8.05
N PRO A 685 35.04 -7.41 -8.11
CA PRO A 685 36.05 -8.37 -7.66
C PRO A 685 35.88 -8.79 -6.19
N ASP A 686 35.52 -7.82 -5.34
CA ASP A 686 35.38 -8.01 -3.90
C ASP A 686 33.91 -8.17 -3.48
N ASP A 687 33.66 -9.07 -2.52
CA ASP A 687 32.35 -9.21 -1.88
C ASP A 687 32.05 -8.00 -0.99
N LEU A 688 30.77 -7.78 -0.68
CA LEU A 688 30.40 -6.76 0.31
C LEU A 688 30.93 -7.18 1.70
N PRO A 689 31.66 -6.30 2.42
CA PRO A 689 32.09 -6.59 3.79
C PRO A 689 30.90 -6.98 4.67
N LEU A 690 31.17 -7.85 5.66
CA LEU A 690 30.16 -8.17 6.66
C LEU A 690 29.70 -6.88 7.34
N ALA A 691 28.39 -6.77 7.56
CA ALA A 691 27.85 -5.58 8.21
C ALA A 691 28.43 -5.42 9.63
N PRO A 692 28.29 -4.25 10.24
CA PRO A 692 28.73 -4.08 11.62
C PRO A 692 27.76 -4.76 12.59
N VAL A 693 28.29 -5.40 13.65
CA VAL A 693 27.44 -5.87 14.76
C VAL A 693 27.13 -4.70 15.68
N PRO A 694 25.87 -4.50 16.11
CA PRO A 694 25.56 -3.48 17.10
C PRO A 694 26.32 -3.71 18.43
N GLY A 695 26.76 -2.62 19.06
CA GLY A 695 27.43 -2.71 20.37
C GLY A 695 26.56 -3.39 21.44
N GLY A 696 27.22 -4.05 22.40
CA GLY A 696 26.55 -4.64 23.57
C GLY A 696 26.01 -6.06 23.39
N TRP A 697 26.23 -6.72 22.24
CA TRP A 697 25.82 -8.13 22.04
C TRP A 697 26.74 -9.14 22.71
N VAL A 698 27.88 -8.71 23.25
CA VAL A 698 28.91 -9.60 23.80
C VAL A 698 28.47 -10.20 25.13
N ALA A 699 28.57 -11.53 25.26
CA ALA A 699 28.54 -12.23 26.53
C ALA A 699 29.92 -12.82 26.83
N GLU A 700 30.38 -12.68 28.08
CA GLU A 700 31.52 -13.46 28.56
C GLU A 700 31.05 -14.88 28.88
N ARG A 701 31.76 -15.87 28.34
CA ARG A 701 31.40 -17.28 28.46
C ARG A 701 32.62 -18.09 28.89
N THR A 702 32.51 -18.75 30.03
CA THR A 702 33.60 -19.54 30.66
C THR A 702 33.46 -21.05 30.43
N GLY A 703 32.35 -21.49 29.84
CA GLY A 703 32.05 -22.89 29.54
C GLY A 703 30.61 -23.05 29.05
N ALA A 704 30.24 -24.28 28.65
CA ALA A 704 28.85 -24.63 28.40
C ALA A 704 28.06 -24.74 29.72
N SER A 705 26.74 -24.64 29.65
CA SER A 705 25.84 -24.76 30.80
C SER A 705 26.05 -26.08 31.56
N ALA A 706 25.97 -26.02 32.90
CA ALA A 706 26.23 -27.17 33.77
C ALA A 706 25.22 -28.33 33.59
N GLY A 707 23.99 -28.01 33.17
CA GLY A 707 22.95 -28.98 32.83
C GLY A 707 23.16 -29.63 31.45
N SER A 708 22.07 -30.09 30.82
CA SER A 708 22.12 -30.51 29.41
C SER A 708 22.63 -29.37 28.52
N PRO A 709 23.44 -29.66 27.48
CA PRO A 709 23.91 -28.62 26.58
C PRO A 709 22.71 -27.96 25.90
N ILE A 710 22.68 -26.63 25.90
CA ILE A 710 21.61 -25.86 25.26
C ILE A 710 22.05 -25.57 23.83
N VAL A 711 21.33 -26.15 22.87
CA VAL A 711 21.63 -26.04 21.44
C VAL A 711 20.50 -25.32 20.75
N GLY A 712 20.81 -24.53 19.73
CA GLY A 712 19.73 -23.87 19.00
C GLY A 712 20.08 -23.42 17.61
N THR A 713 19.03 -23.04 16.89
CA THR A 713 19.11 -22.49 15.54
C THR A 713 17.99 -21.47 15.33
N ASP A 714 18.24 -20.50 14.46
CA ASP A 714 17.30 -19.45 14.10
C ASP A 714 16.98 -19.55 12.60
N LEU A 715 15.70 -19.82 12.33
CA LEU A 715 15.13 -20.00 11.00
C LEU A 715 14.05 -18.94 10.73
N CYS A 716 14.18 -17.75 11.32
CA CYS A 716 13.21 -16.65 11.17
C CYS A 716 13.25 -15.93 9.81
N ASP A 717 14.23 -16.19 8.95
CA ASP A 717 14.24 -15.64 7.58
C ASP A 717 13.13 -16.24 6.73
N ALA A 718 12.00 -15.53 6.65
CA ALA A 718 10.81 -15.98 5.94
C ALA A 718 11.05 -16.15 4.43
N ALA A 719 12.05 -15.47 3.86
CA ALA A 719 12.49 -15.67 2.48
C ALA A 719 13.12 -17.05 2.21
N ASN A 720 13.53 -17.81 3.25
CA ASN A 720 13.92 -19.21 3.12
C ASN A 720 12.66 -20.03 2.82
N TRP A 721 12.60 -20.52 1.59
CA TRP A 721 11.50 -21.26 1.03
C TRP A 721 10.97 -22.35 2.01
N PRO A 722 9.65 -22.63 2.08
CA PRO A 722 9.03 -23.57 3.02
C PRO A 722 9.62 -25.00 3.14
N LEU A 723 10.62 -25.41 2.37
CA LEU A 723 11.17 -26.76 2.39
C LEU A 723 12.41 -26.93 3.30
N ASP A 724 13.07 -25.84 3.69
CA ASP A 724 14.44 -25.92 4.24
C ASP A 724 14.50 -26.20 5.76
N ALA A 725 13.40 -25.93 6.49
CA ALA A 725 13.40 -26.02 7.95
C ALA A 725 13.51 -27.46 8.46
N ALA A 726 12.86 -28.43 7.80
CA ALA A 726 12.94 -29.84 8.20
C ALA A 726 14.38 -30.37 8.10
N ASP A 727 15.04 -30.09 6.97
CA ASP A 727 16.43 -30.50 6.74
C ASP A 727 17.41 -29.80 7.67
N SER A 728 17.17 -28.53 7.98
CA SER A 728 17.98 -27.77 8.96
C SER A 728 17.82 -28.32 10.37
N LEU A 729 16.61 -28.73 10.75
CA LEU A 729 16.31 -29.28 12.07
C LEU A 729 16.67 -30.77 12.22
N ALA A 730 16.92 -31.49 11.13
CA ALA A 730 17.28 -32.91 11.17
C ALA A 730 18.54 -33.19 12.01
N VAL A 731 19.47 -32.23 12.08
CA VAL A 731 20.67 -32.33 12.94
C VAL A 731 20.28 -32.25 14.41
N CYS A 732 19.40 -31.32 14.79
CA CYS A 732 18.93 -31.15 16.16
C CYS A 732 18.21 -32.41 16.67
N ARG A 733 17.51 -33.15 15.80
CA ARG A 733 16.81 -34.41 16.17
C ARG A 733 17.72 -35.53 16.63
N ARG A 734 18.99 -35.51 16.22
CA ARG A 734 19.98 -36.51 16.65
C ARG A 734 20.46 -36.25 18.08
N LEU A 735 20.29 -35.03 18.59
CA LEU A 735 20.78 -34.59 19.90
C LEU A 735 19.76 -34.87 21.01
N THR A 736 19.54 -36.16 21.30
CA THR A 736 18.52 -36.61 22.27
C THR A 736 18.78 -36.18 23.72
N ARG A 737 20.01 -35.78 24.05
CA ARG A 737 20.44 -35.35 25.38
C ARG A 737 20.61 -33.84 25.53
N ALA A 738 20.29 -33.05 24.49
CA ALA A 738 20.42 -31.60 24.50
C ALA A 738 19.08 -30.91 24.77
N ASP A 739 19.12 -29.74 25.39
CA ASP A 739 17.98 -28.81 25.42
C ASP A 739 17.97 -28.04 24.08
N VAL A 740 17.02 -28.37 23.21
CA VAL A 740 16.94 -27.79 21.86
C VAL A 740 15.99 -26.60 21.86
N ARG A 741 16.51 -25.44 21.46
CA ARG A 741 15.75 -24.20 21.32
C ARG A 741 15.78 -23.69 19.89
N VAL A 742 14.63 -23.38 19.31
CA VAL A 742 14.53 -22.95 17.92
C VAL A 742 13.74 -21.66 17.79
N ARG A 743 14.21 -20.74 16.95
CA ARG A 743 13.42 -19.58 16.49
C ARG A 743 12.88 -19.84 15.09
N LEU A 744 11.60 -19.60 14.89
CA LEU A 744 10.89 -19.90 13.65
C LEU A 744 10.13 -18.67 13.15
N ALA A 745 10.09 -18.47 11.83
CA ALA A 745 9.37 -17.38 11.20
C ALA A 745 7.86 -17.41 11.50
N ASP A 746 7.25 -16.22 11.60
CA ASP A 746 5.80 -16.02 11.75
C ASP A 746 5.05 -16.35 10.46
N ARG A 747 4.84 -17.64 10.21
CA ARG A 747 4.11 -18.15 9.05
C ARG A 747 2.60 -18.27 9.35
N PRO A 748 1.71 -17.93 8.41
CA PRO A 748 0.29 -18.24 8.52
C PRO A 748 0.09 -19.74 8.79
N ALA A 749 -0.86 -20.08 9.66
CA ALA A 749 -1.22 -21.48 9.93
C ALA A 749 -1.48 -22.23 8.61
N GLY A 750 -0.73 -23.32 8.37
CA GLY A 750 -0.87 -24.20 7.21
C GLY A 750 0.20 -24.09 6.12
N THR A 751 1.13 -23.12 6.14
CA THR A 751 2.16 -22.95 5.08
C THR A 751 3.50 -23.62 5.40
N CYS A 752 3.46 -24.90 5.75
CA CYS A 752 4.56 -25.73 6.25
C CYS A 752 4.71 -25.72 7.79
N ALA A 753 4.26 -26.80 8.41
CA ALA A 753 4.61 -27.12 9.79
C ALA A 753 6.00 -27.75 9.77
N ALA A 754 7.05 -26.98 10.06
CA ALA A 754 8.31 -27.59 10.44
C ALA A 754 8.00 -28.49 11.64
N PRO A 755 8.24 -29.81 11.59
CA PRO A 755 7.85 -30.68 12.70
C PRO A 755 8.86 -30.46 13.83
N VAL A 756 8.54 -29.54 14.73
CA VAL A 756 9.24 -29.31 15.99
C VAL A 756 8.88 -30.47 16.92
N ALA A 757 9.88 -31.08 17.55
CA ALA A 757 9.60 -32.12 18.54
C ALA A 757 8.92 -31.50 19.78
N ALA A 758 7.97 -32.20 20.39
CA ALA A 758 7.23 -31.70 21.57
C ALA A 758 8.13 -31.37 22.77
N THR A 759 9.35 -31.91 22.80
CA THR A 759 10.35 -31.69 23.85
C THR A 759 11.20 -30.43 23.63
N TRP A 760 11.05 -29.72 22.51
CA TRP A 760 11.86 -28.56 22.17
C TRP A 760 11.16 -27.25 22.57
N LEU A 761 11.96 -26.24 22.92
CA LEU A 761 11.46 -24.87 23.08
C LEU A 761 11.47 -24.16 21.73
N ALA A 762 10.28 -23.92 21.15
CA ALA A 762 10.14 -23.18 19.91
C ALA A 762 9.56 -21.79 20.15
N TYR A 763 10.29 -20.79 19.68
CA TYR A 763 9.88 -19.39 19.69
C TYR A 763 9.48 -18.95 18.30
N ARG A 764 8.46 -18.13 18.23
CA ARG A 764 8.05 -17.35 17.06
C ARG A 764 8.89 -16.07 16.97
N THR A 765 8.90 -15.40 15.82
CA THR A 765 9.67 -14.16 15.67
C THR A 765 9.18 -13.08 16.64
N GLU A 766 7.88 -13.08 16.94
CA GLU A 766 7.24 -12.19 17.92
C GLU A 766 7.49 -12.56 19.39
N ASP A 767 7.85 -13.81 19.71
CA ASP A 767 7.99 -14.27 21.10
C ASP A 767 9.29 -13.78 21.75
N VAL A 768 10.38 -13.73 20.98
CA VAL A 768 11.72 -13.40 21.49
C VAL A 768 12.56 -12.74 20.40
N GLU A 769 13.24 -11.66 20.75
CA GLU A 769 14.22 -11.02 19.87
C GLU A 769 15.48 -11.90 19.68
N PRO A 770 16.24 -11.72 18.58
CA PRO A 770 17.43 -12.54 18.29
C PRO A 770 18.45 -12.53 19.43
N ARG A 771 18.75 -11.36 20.01
CA ARG A 771 19.77 -11.25 21.07
C ARG A 771 19.39 -12.03 22.33
N PRO A 772 18.23 -11.81 22.98
CA PRO A 772 17.82 -12.61 24.14
C PRO A 772 17.76 -14.12 23.87
N PHE A 773 17.44 -14.54 22.64
CA PHE A 773 17.50 -15.96 22.27
C PHE A 773 18.92 -16.50 22.22
N LEU A 774 19.84 -15.80 21.55
CA LEU A 774 21.23 -16.24 21.44
C LEU A 774 21.94 -16.29 22.79
N HIS A 775 21.58 -15.44 23.74
CA HIS A 775 22.08 -15.51 25.12
C HIS A 775 21.69 -16.79 25.87
N GLN A 776 20.67 -17.51 25.41
CA GLN A 776 20.25 -18.76 26.02
C GLN A 776 21.04 -19.98 25.54
N LEU A 777 21.75 -19.88 24.41
CA LEU A 777 22.37 -21.02 23.76
C LEU A 777 23.82 -21.20 24.21
N ASP A 778 24.26 -22.44 24.37
CA ASP A 778 25.69 -22.80 24.46
C ASP A 778 26.27 -22.97 23.05
N PHE A 779 25.54 -23.67 22.18
CA PHE A 779 25.94 -23.99 20.81
C PHE A 779 24.89 -23.51 19.80
N TYR A 780 25.35 -22.84 18.74
CA TYR A 780 24.49 -22.47 17.63
C TYR A 780 24.76 -23.41 16.45
N LEU A 781 23.71 -24.02 15.91
CA LEU A 781 23.82 -25.00 14.81
C LEU A 781 23.39 -24.35 13.49
N HIS A 782 24.31 -24.29 12.52
CA HIS A 782 24.02 -23.82 11.15
C HIS A 782 24.26 -24.95 10.13
N PHE A 783 23.18 -25.70 9.83
CA PHE A 783 23.21 -26.82 8.89
C PHE A 783 22.08 -26.71 7.85
N PRO A 784 22.11 -25.71 6.97
CA PRO A 784 21.08 -25.56 5.93
C PRO A 784 21.09 -26.73 4.92
N PRO A 785 20.11 -26.81 4.01
CA PRO A 785 20.10 -27.78 2.92
C PRO A 785 21.40 -27.77 2.11
N ARG A 786 21.69 -28.90 1.45
CA ARG A 786 22.93 -29.05 0.70
C ARG A 786 22.97 -28.12 -0.52
N GLU A 787 21.81 -27.88 -1.08
CA GLU A 787 21.52 -27.07 -2.28
C GLU A 787 21.56 -25.57 -1.99
N GLN A 788 21.63 -25.15 -0.71
CA GLN A 788 21.79 -23.74 -0.36
C GLN A 788 23.15 -23.23 -0.84
N THR A 789 23.11 -22.18 -1.64
CA THR A 789 24.29 -21.58 -2.25
C THR A 789 24.93 -20.51 -1.36
N GLU A 790 24.13 -19.82 -0.56
CA GLU A 790 24.58 -18.74 0.33
C GLU A 790 25.46 -19.26 1.45
N TRP A 791 26.60 -18.60 1.64
CA TRP A 791 27.52 -18.87 2.74
C TRP A 791 27.21 -18.01 3.96
N TYR A 792 26.79 -16.77 3.74
CA TYR A 792 26.46 -15.84 4.80
C TYR A 792 25.15 -16.23 5.50
N SER A 793 25.17 -16.22 6.83
CA SER A 793 24.00 -16.42 7.68
C SER A 793 24.05 -15.42 8.83
N ARG A 794 23.20 -14.39 8.76
CA ARG A 794 23.12 -13.35 9.78
C ARG A 794 22.92 -13.93 11.19
N PRO A 795 22.04 -14.91 11.45
CA PRO A 795 21.91 -15.46 12.79
C PRO A 795 23.14 -16.27 13.27
N ALA A 796 23.83 -17.00 12.39
CA ALA A 796 25.06 -17.71 12.75
C ALA A 796 26.18 -16.71 13.10
N TRP A 797 26.25 -15.63 12.33
CA TRP A 797 27.16 -14.52 12.57
C TRP A 797 26.87 -13.79 13.90
N GLU A 798 25.61 -13.46 14.17
CA GLU A 798 25.16 -12.90 15.45
C GLU A 798 25.50 -13.83 16.63
N ALA A 799 25.33 -15.15 16.46
CA ALA A 799 25.67 -16.13 17.48
C ALA A 799 27.17 -16.13 17.79
N ALA A 800 28.03 -16.05 16.77
CA ALA A 800 29.48 -15.92 16.95
C ALA A 800 29.85 -14.64 17.70
N ALA A 801 29.19 -13.52 17.38
CA ALA A 801 29.42 -12.23 18.02
C ALA A 801 28.99 -12.20 19.51
N VAL A 802 27.91 -12.91 19.87
CA VAL A 802 27.49 -13.11 21.26
C VAL A 802 28.43 -14.07 22.02
N GLY A 803 29.23 -14.85 21.29
CA GLY A 803 30.22 -15.78 21.83
C GLY A 803 29.73 -17.23 21.91
N CYS A 804 28.60 -17.59 21.29
CA CYS A 804 28.18 -18.99 21.17
C CYS A 804 29.24 -19.79 20.40
N VAL A 805 29.40 -21.08 20.71
CA VAL A 805 30.18 -21.98 19.84
C VAL A 805 29.32 -22.31 18.62
N VAL A 806 29.66 -21.70 17.48
CA VAL A 806 28.92 -21.87 16.22
C VAL A 806 29.43 -23.11 15.49
N VAL A 807 28.55 -24.09 15.27
CA VAL A 807 28.86 -25.37 14.61
C VAL A 807 28.25 -25.39 13.22
N MET A 808 29.07 -25.68 12.20
CA MET A 808 28.63 -25.67 10.79
C MET A 808 29.46 -26.63 9.90
N PRO A 809 29.04 -26.92 8.66
CA PRO A 809 29.83 -27.71 7.72
C PRO A 809 31.15 -27.05 7.27
N GLU A 810 32.15 -27.86 6.92
CA GLU A 810 33.49 -27.41 6.46
C GLU A 810 33.48 -26.39 5.31
N ARG A 811 32.47 -26.45 4.42
CA ARG A 811 32.34 -25.53 3.28
C ARG A 811 32.28 -24.04 3.67
N TYR A 812 31.88 -23.74 4.91
CA TYR A 812 31.75 -22.37 5.40
C TYR A 812 33.06 -21.80 5.99
N ARG A 813 34.15 -22.59 6.03
CA ARG A 813 35.44 -22.16 6.59
C ARG A 813 36.00 -20.91 5.92
N GLY A 814 35.82 -20.79 4.59
CA GLY A 814 36.30 -19.63 3.84
C GLY A 814 35.72 -18.29 4.29
N LEU A 815 34.50 -18.28 4.86
CA LEU A 815 33.85 -17.06 5.34
C LEU A 815 33.96 -16.87 6.86
N TYR A 816 33.79 -17.93 7.64
CA TYR A 816 33.76 -17.83 9.11
C TYR A 816 35.12 -18.02 9.79
N GLY A 817 36.10 -18.63 9.13
CA GLY A 817 37.45 -18.84 9.66
C GLY A 817 37.46 -19.41 11.09
N ASP A 818 38.13 -18.72 12.02
CA ASP A 818 38.21 -19.15 13.42
C ASP A 818 36.96 -18.85 14.24
N ALA A 819 35.94 -18.22 13.66
CA ALA A 819 34.71 -17.87 14.36
C ALA A 819 33.75 -19.04 14.56
N ALA A 820 33.97 -20.15 13.86
CA ALA A 820 33.14 -21.34 13.93
C ALA A 820 33.98 -22.60 14.08
N VAL A 821 33.29 -23.69 14.40
CA VAL A 821 33.84 -25.04 14.46
C VAL A 821 33.14 -25.92 13.44
N TYR A 822 33.93 -26.74 12.76
CA TYR A 822 33.48 -27.40 11.54
C TYR A 822 33.36 -28.90 11.72
N CYS A 823 32.23 -29.46 11.31
CA CYS A 823 32.02 -30.91 11.31
C CYS A 823 30.92 -31.34 10.34
N THR A 824 30.84 -32.64 10.06
CA THR A 824 29.71 -33.24 9.35
C THR A 824 28.48 -33.33 10.27
N ARG A 825 27.30 -33.53 9.66
CA ARG A 825 26.03 -33.70 10.41
C ARG A 825 26.05 -34.86 11.40
N SER A 826 26.85 -35.91 11.14
CA SER A 826 27.00 -37.09 12.02
C SER A 826 27.92 -36.85 13.21
N GLU A 827 28.83 -35.87 13.14
CA GLU A 827 29.85 -35.63 14.15
C GLU A 827 29.43 -34.58 15.20
N VAL A 828 28.30 -33.90 14.98
CA VAL A 828 27.84 -32.78 15.84
C VAL A 828 27.73 -33.18 17.31
N GLU A 829 27.17 -34.35 17.61
CA GLU A 829 27.01 -34.82 19.00
C GLU A 829 28.37 -35.04 19.69
N ALA A 830 29.31 -35.69 19.00
CA ALA A 830 30.65 -35.94 19.51
C ALA A 830 31.41 -34.62 19.73
N LEU A 831 31.26 -33.66 18.81
CA LEU A 831 31.86 -32.34 18.92
C LEU A 831 31.31 -31.55 20.11
N ILE A 832 29.99 -31.53 20.30
CA ILE A 832 29.36 -30.89 21.46
C ILE A 832 29.86 -31.53 22.77
N ALA A 833 29.93 -32.86 22.82
CA ALA A 833 30.43 -33.57 24.00
C ALA A 833 31.88 -33.18 24.33
N ARG A 834 32.75 -33.03 23.32
CA ARG A 834 34.14 -32.57 23.50
C ARG A 834 34.22 -31.17 24.10
N TYR A 835 33.49 -30.21 23.54
CA TYR A 835 33.48 -28.83 24.04
C TYR A 835 32.83 -28.69 25.43
N ARG A 836 31.91 -29.58 25.79
CA ARG A 836 31.32 -29.62 27.12
C ARG A 836 32.26 -30.20 28.17
N ALA A 837 33.07 -31.19 27.79
CA ALA A 837 34.04 -31.82 28.68
C ALA A 837 35.24 -30.90 29.01
N ASP A 838 35.50 -29.89 28.17
CA ASP A 838 36.62 -28.96 28.32
C ASP A 838 36.13 -27.50 28.28
N PRO A 839 35.83 -26.90 29.46
CA PRO A 839 35.42 -25.49 29.56
C PRO A 839 36.48 -24.52 29.04
N ALA A 840 37.77 -24.85 29.13
CA ALA A 840 38.83 -23.98 28.63
C ALA A 840 38.84 -23.94 27.10
N LEU A 841 38.63 -25.09 26.45
CA LEU A 841 38.44 -25.18 25.00
C LEU A 841 37.20 -24.39 24.54
N TYR A 842 36.08 -24.50 25.27
CA TYR A 842 34.88 -23.70 24.99
C TYR A 842 35.15 -22.19 25.12
N ALA A 843 35.72 -21.76 26.24
CA ALA A 843 35.98 -20.35 26.51
C ALA A 843 36.98 -19.74 25.51
N GLU A 844 38.00 -20.50 25.11
CA GLU A 844 38.95 -20.09 24.06
C GLU A 844 38.24 -19.97 22.71
N GLN A 845 37.41 -20.94 22.30
CA GLN A 845 36.65 -20.83 21.04
C GLN A 845 35.69 -19.63 21.06
N SER A 846 35.00 -19.39 22.18
CA SER A 846 34.14 -18.21 22.35
C SER A 846 34.92 -16.89 22.22
N ARG A 847 36.12 -16.81 22.82
CA ARG A 847 37.01 -15.65 22.68
C ARG A 847 37.55 -15.47 21.26
N ARG A 848 37.89 -16.56 20.57
CA ARG A 848 38.30 -16.52 19.16
C ARG A 848 37.17 -15.99 18.28
N ALA A 849 35.97 -16.55 18.41
CA ALA A 849 34.80 -16.09 17.67
C ALA A 849 34.55 -14.60 17.84
N ARG A 850 34.51 -14.10 19.08
CA ARG A 850 34.31 -12.66 19.33
C ARG A 850 35.42 -11.79 18.72
N ARG A 851 36.69 -12.19 18.80
CA ARG A 851 37.81 -11.46 18.20
C ARG A 851 37.72 -11.43 16.67
N THR A 852 37.46 -12.57 16.05
CA THR A 852 37.31 -12.67 14.60
C THR A 852 36.13 -11.81 14.13
N MET A 853 34.99 -11.87 14.82
CA MET A 853 33.82 -11.06 14.43
C MET A 853 34.05 -9.56 14.67
N ALA A 854 34.75 -9.16 15.72
CA ALA A 854 35.12 -7.76 15.92
C ALA A 854 36.01 -7.22 14.78
N ALA A 855 36.90 -8.05 14.23
CA ALA A 855 37.79 -7.68 13.13
C ALA A 855 37.11 -7.70 11.75
N GLU A 856 36.31 -8.73 11.46
CA GLU A 856 35.61 -8.87 10.17
C GLU A 856 34.43 -7.91 10.02
N CYS A 857 33.83 -7.50 11.14
CA CYS A 857 32.65 -6.64 11.17
C CYS A 857 32.97 -5.23 11.67
N ALA A 858 34.25 -4.86 11.59
CA ALA A 858 34.69 -3.50 11.87
C ALA A 858 33.91 -2.53 10.97
N ARG A 859 33.23 -1.57 11.60
CA ARG A 859 32.41 -0.57 10.92
C ARG A 859 33.18 0.15 9.82
N GLU A 860 34.44 0.41 10.09
CA GLU A 860 35.38 1.11 9.23
C GLU A 860 35.60 0.36 7.90
N ARG A 861 35.58 -0.98 7.90
CA ARG A 861 35.73 -1.78 6.67
C ARG A 861 34.54 -1.57 5.73
N PHE A 862 33.32 -1.66 6.25
CA PHE A 862 32.11 -1.42 5.47
C PHE A 862 32.04 0.03 4.98
N VAL A 863 32.24 1.00 5.88
CA VAL A 863 32.20 2.42 5.51
C VAL A 863 33.27 2.75 4.46
N SER A 864 34.51 2.28 4.63
CA SER A 864 35.58 2.50 3.65
C SER A 864 35.23 1.92 2.28
N ARG A 865 34.57 0.76 2.22
CA ARG A 865 34.12 0.16 0.95
C ARG A 865 33.02 1.00 0.28
N ILE A 866 32.10 1.57 1.06
CA ILE A 866 31.06 2.44 0.51
C ILE A 866 31.67 3.77 0.05
N LEU A 867 32.58 4.36 0.83
CA LEU A 867 33.28 5.58 0.45
C LEU A 867 34.09 5.40 -0.85
N SER A 868 34.77 4.26 -1.04
CA SER A 868 35.48 3.97 -2.30
C SER A 868 34.54 3.80 -3.50
N SER A 869 33.25 3.55 -3.23
CA SER A 869 32.23 3.42 -4.26
C SER A 869 31.57 4.75 -4.62
N LEU A 870 31.75 5.79 -3.81
CA LEU A 870 31.26 7.13 -4.10
C LEU A 870 32.05 7.75 -5.27
N PRO A 871 31.39 8.55 -6.14
CA PRO A 871 32.09 9.31 -7.18
C PRO A 871 33.13 10.26 -6.57
N ALA A 872 34.29 10.42 -7.20
CA ALA A 872 35.41 11.23 -6.71
C ALA A 872 35.04 12.70 -6.39
N SER A 873 34.04 13.26 -7.07
CA SER A 873 33.52 14.62 -6.83
C SER A 873 32.60 14.76 -5.61
N SER A 874 32.36 13.68 -4.86
CA SER A 874 31.50 13.63 -3.66
C SER A 874 32.31 13.65 -2.37
N MET A 875 33.64 13.54 -2.45
CA MET A 875 34.52 13.61 -1.29
C MET A 875 34.75 15.08 -0.89
N SER A 876 33.85 15.65 -0.08
CA SER A 876 34.27 16.77 0.78
C SER A 876 35.34 16.26 1.74
N PRO A 877 36.39 17.04 2.07
CA PRO A 877 37.48 16.56 2.89
C PRO A 877 36.96 16.26 4.30
N LEU A 878 36.79 14.97 4.60
CA LEU A 878 36.56 14.51 5.95
C LEU A 878 37.79 14.87 6.77
N LEU A 879 37.57 15.60 7.87
CA LEU A 879 38.57 15.88 8.90
C LEU A 879 39.27 14.57 9.31
N PRO A 880 40.59 14.60 9.57
CA PRO A 880 41.32 13.40 9.93
C PRO A 880 40.74 12.78 11.21
N ILE A 881 40.40 11.50 11.12
CA ILE A 881 39.97 10.67 12.26
C ILE A 881 41.21 10.47 13.14
N SER A 882 41.17 11.01 14.36
CA SER A 882 42.11 10.71 15.46
C SER A 882 41.58 9.60 16.34
#